data_AF-A0AAE0DPG1-F1
#
_entry.id   AF-A0AAE0DPG1-F1
#
_cell.length_a   1.000
_cell.length_b   1.000
_cell.length_c   1.000
_cell.angle_alpha   90.00
_cell.angle_beta   90.00
_cell.angle_gamma   90.00
#
_symmetry.space_group_name_H-M   'P 1'
#
loop_
_entity.id
_entity.type
_entity.pdbx_description
1 polymer ?
#
loop_
_entity_poly.entity_id
_entity_poly.type
_entity_poly.pdbx_seq_one_letter_code
_entity_poly.pdbx_strand_id
1 'polypeptide(L)'
;MATNTPSLNVIGLISGGKDSVYSLLHCLVNNHRVVALANLHPPPASCHSDEAEDLNSYMYQTAGHGIIPLYAEALGLPLYRQEISGAAANSSKDYSFRGNSQGIDDETESLLPLLRKAMAAHPTANAVCSGAILSTYQRTRIESVARRLNLIPLSYLWQYPSLPPPSQGGLLDDMAAIGFDVRIVKVASGGLDENLLWSNLMEPAERRKVERSVARFGGSVLGEGGEYETLVVDGPGGVWKRRIEVQSHERFIGRGGGGEAWIGFRDGAGKVEMKLGEEPRSNEEWKGPIRTIQVWDKEIETLIAKPIGLPEQNVTERKVEQPSSVQTVWEPRTVIVKNGSTLTLSNITDLGNGTTAAEQMLRIKSKLLKILAEYNPCDTDDIVFTTILLRSMADFAAVNDVYGRLFTKPNPAARVTVACGDALPEGVRLMVSCVIDLGPRSARDGLHVQSRSYWAPANIGPYSQAISVPQSQEKEYSLVYVAGQIPLVPASMEVFQAEKELGEEIIGSSNEQMLFVKRMYLALQHLWRIGKVMNVGWWTGAVAFITGPGDVQIKARLAWEAWRGVHERELWENDDEEEDGLDVWDRRYGGMGSLAKETAGIQPLPDFSRISDSASSNVPGFLAVELDELPRGCDIEWQSLGVAYQNSATPCIESLVSYIGLQSDQELRARLLDMVSEVKFYEKIQATVYTPNASLVSDLDVQIIPCRGVWGADGMQLAGGVTLHYEGV
;
A
#
# COMPACT_ATOMS: atom_id res chain seq x y z
N MET A 1 11.19 -10.63 -20.52
CA MET A 1 12.57 -10.13 -20.66
C MET A 1 13.15 -9.95 -19.27
N ALA A 2 14.43 -10.26 -19.03
CA ALA A 2 15.02 -10.23 -17.70
C ALA A 2 15.17 -8.78 -17.23
N THR A 3 14.46 -8.42 -16.16
CA THR A 3 14.54 -7.11 -15.54
C THR A 3 15.90 -6.98 -14.82
N ASN A 4 16.61 -5.87 -15.08
CA ASN A 4 17.90 -5.55 -14.45
C ASN A 4 17.76 -5.14 -12.96
N THR A 5 16.69 -5.60 -12.30
CA THR A 5 16.43 -5.38 -10.88
C THR A 5 17.42 -6.25 -10.08
N PRO A 6 18.08 -5.73 -9.03
CA PRO A 6 19.03 -6.52 -8.27
C PRO A 6 18.35 -7.77 -7.71
N SER A 7 18.89 -8.93 -8.08
CA SER A 7 18.40 -10.22 -7.63
C SER A 7 18.48 -10.32 -6.10
N LEU A 8 17.39 -10.71 -5.46
CA LEU A 8 17.32 -10.93 -4.02
C LEU A 8 17.62 -12.40 -3.70
N ASN A 9 18.25 -12.63 -2.54
CA ASN A 9 18.41 -13.95 -1.97
C ASN A 9 17.31 -14.16 -0.92
N VAL A 10 16.34 -15.00 -1.28
CA VAL A 10 15.05 -15.11 -0.60
C VAL A 10 15.01 -16.34 0.30
N ILE A 11 14.56 -16.16 1.54
CA ILE A 11 14.09 -17.23 2.40
C ILE A 11 12.58 -17.39 2.17
N GLY A 12 12.15 -18.54 1.68
CA GLY A 12 10.74 -18.85 1.44
C GLY A 12 10.06 -19.36 2.69
N LEU A 13 9.04 -18.64 3.19
CA LEU A 13 8.17 -19.17 4.24
C LEU A 13 7.22 -20.19 3.64
N ILE A 14 7.36 -21.44 4.05
CA ILE A 14 6.54 -22.54 3.54
C ILE A 14 5.67 -23.13 4.64
N SER A 15 4.40 -23.34 4.30
CA SER A 15 3.44 -24.06 5.13
C SER A 15 3.12 -25.45 4.57
N GLY A 16 3.43 -25.67 3.29
CA GLY A 16 2.96 -26.80 2.49
C GLY A 16 1.75 -26.46 1.65
N GLY A 17 1.01 -25.41 2.02
CA GLY A 17 -0.15 -24.92 1.28
C GLY A 17 0.20 -24.36 -0.09
N LYS A 18 -0.79 -24.39 -0.98
CA LYS A 18 -0.72 -23.91 -2.37
C LYS A 18 -0.09 -22.53 -2.48
N ASP A 19 -0.45 -21.60 -1.62
CA ASP A 19 -0.08 -20.19 -1.74
C ASP A 19 1.39 -19.96 -1.39
N SER A 20 1.86 -20.64 -0.34
CA SER A 20 3.25 -20.56 0.10
C SER A 20 4.23 -21.05 -0.97
N VAL A 21 3.87 -22.11 -1.70
CA VAL A 21 4.70 -22.68 -2.76
C VAL A 21 4.56 -21.89 -4.07
N TYR A 22 3.35 -21.44 -4.40
CA TYR A 22 3.11 -20.62 -5.59
C TYR A 22 3.83 -19.26 -5.53
N SER A 23 3.91 -18.64 -4.35
CA SER A 23 4.66 -17.38 -4.15
C SER A 23 6.16 -17.52 -4.43
N LEU A 24 6.75 -18.71 -4.22
CA LEU A 24 8.15 -18.97 -4.59
C LEU A 24 8.38 -18.89 -6.10
N LEU A 25 7.39 -19.29 -6.90
CA LEU A 25 7.45 -19.18 -8.36
C LEU A 25 7.55 -17.70 -8.78
N HIS A 26 6.77 -16.83 -8.15
CA HIS A 26 6.82 -15.40 -8.39
C HIS A 26 8.15 -14.77 -7.98
N CYS A 27 8.85 -15.32 -6.97
CA CYS A 27 10.23 -14.91 -6.69
C CYS A 27 11.15 -15.20 -7.89
N LEU A 28 11.07 -16.40 -8.47
CA LEU A 28 11.88 -16.78 -9.63
C LEU A 28 11.58 -15.90 -10.85
N VAL A 29 10.29 -15.61 -11.10
CA VAL A 29 9.84 -14.76 -12.22
C VAL A 29 10.34 -13.32 -12.10
N ASN A 30 10.46 -12.82 -10.87
CA ASN A 30 11.08 -11.52 -10.58
C ASN A 30 12.62 -11.59 -10.50
N ASN A 31 13.23 -12.64 -11.04
CA ASN A 31 14.68 -12.84 -11.08
C ASN A 31 15.32 -12.88 -9.68
N HIS A 32 14.60 -13.37 -8.67
CA HIS A 32 15.13 -13.59 -7.33
C HIS A 32 15.52 -15.06 -7.13
N ARG A 33 16.50 -15.30 -6.26
CA ARG A 33 17.00 -16.64 -5.95
C ARG A 33 16.48 -17.09 -4.60
N VAL A 34 15.68 -18.15 -4.57
CA VAL A 34 15.29 -18.81 -3.32
C VAL A 34 16.49 -19.62 -2.80
N VAL A 35 16.99 -19.27 -1.61
CA VAL A 35 18.20 -19.88 -1.03
C VAL A 35 17.91 -20.87 0.09
N ALA A 36 16.76 -20.74 0.75
CA ALA A 36 16.35 -21.59 1.86
C ALA A 36 14.83 -21.59 2.03
N LEU A 37 14.33 -22.64 2.68
CA LEU A 37 12.95 -22.80 3.12
C LEU A 37 12.90 -22.65 4.63
N ALA A 38 11.86 -22.00 5.13
CA ALA A 38 11.61 -21.83 6.56
C ALA A 38 10.17 -22.22 6.88
N ASN A 39 9.99 -23.09 7.87
CA ASN A 39 8.69 -23.59 8.29
C ASN A 39 8.55 -23.53 9.82
N LEU A 40 7.43 -23.01 10.29
CA LEU A 40 6.98 -23.16 11.66
C LEU A 40 6.08 -24.40 11.78
N HIS A 41 6.19 -25.12 12.89
CA HIS A 41 5.41 -26.33 13.11
C HIS A 41 4.92 -26.44 14.57
N PRO A 42 3.82 -27.16 14.84
CA PRO A 42 3.37 -27.39 16.20
C PRO A 42 4.42 -28.19 17.01
N PRO A 43 4.47 -28.02 18.33
CA PRO A 43 5.26 -28.87 19.22
C PRO A 43 4.78 -30.33 19.15
N PRO A 44 5.66 -31.32 19.38
CA PRO A 44 5.26 -32.71 19.43
C PRO A 44 4.27 -32.94 20.58
N ALA A 45 3.15 -33.61 20.30
CA ALA A 45 2.12 -33.89 21.30
C ALA A 45 2.70 -34.61 22.52
N SER A 46 2.46 -34.08 23.73
CA SER A 46 2.77 -34.79 24.96
C SER A 46 1.91 -36.05 25.05
N CYS A 47 2.56 -37.19 25.21
CA CYS A 47 1.98 -38.53 25.37
C CYS A 47 0.55 -38.60 25.96
N HIS A 48 -0.32 -39.32 25.25
CA HIS A 48 -1.63 -39.88 25.66
C HIS A 48 -2.91 -39.07 25.39
N SER A 49 -3.23 -38.84 24.12
CA SER A 49 -4.60 -38.96 23.61
C SER A 49 -4.56 -39.09 22.09
N ASP A 50 -5.47 -39.87 21.50
CA ASP A 50 -5.71 -39.93 20.04
C ASP A 50 -6.30 -38.61 19.49
N GLU A 51 -6.28 -37.56 20.29
CA GLU A 51 -6.60 -36.17 19.98
C GLU A 51 -5.27 -35.44 19.77
N ALA A 52 -4.59 -35.70 18.65
CA ALA A 52 -3.56 -34.78 18.19
C ALA A 52 -4.27 -33.46 17.85
N GLU A 53 -4.35 -32.57 18.84
CA GLU A 53 -4.95 -31.25 18.72
C GLU A 53 -4.29 -30.54 17.54
N ASP A 54 -5.07 -30.33 16.49
CA ASP A 54 -4.76 -29.32 15.50
C ASP A 54 -4.67 -27.99 16.27
N LEU A 55 -3.46 -27.50 16.49
CA LEU A 55 -3.24 -26.19 17.08
C LEU A 55 -3.91 -25.20 16.14
N ASN A 56 -5.06 -24.68 16.55
CA ASN A 56 -5.80 -23.65 15.82
C ASN A 56 -5.01 -22.33 15.84
N SER A 57 -3.91 -22.28 15.09
CA SER A 57 -3.11 -21.08 14.84
C SER A 57 -3.78 -20.28 13.74
N TYR A 58 -3.88 -18.98 13.95
CA TYR A 58 -4.43 -18.06 12.96
C TYR A 58 -3.37 -17.59 11.96
N MET A 59 -2.10 -17.67 12.35
CA MET A 59 -0.98 -17.27 11.52
C MET A 59 -0.43 -18.43 10.67
N TYR A 60 -0.44 -19.67 11.18
CA TYR A 60 0.29 -20.77 10.56
C TYR A 60 -0.59 -21.99 10.29
N GLN A 61 -0.49 -22.50 9.06
CA GLN A 61 -1.04 -23.80 8.72
C GLN A 61 -0.32 -24.91 9.51
N THR A 62 -1.09 -25.74 10.20
CA THR A 62 -0.60 -26.88 10.99
C THR A 62 -0.95 -28.22 10.34
N ALA A 63 -1.99 -28.28 9.51
CA ALA A 63 -2.33 -29.49 8.77
C ALA A 63 -1.27 -29.80 7.69
N GLY A 64 -0.85 -31.05 7.61
CA GLY A 64 0.18 -31.48 6.66
C GLY A 64 1.62 -31.22 7.06
N HIS A 65 1.89 -30.63 8.23
CA HIS A 65 3.25 -30.28 8.67
C HIS A 65 4.21 -31.49 8.75
N GLY A 66 3.69 -32.71 8.89
CA GLY A 66 4.47 -33.95 8.93
C GLY A 66 5.17 -34.30 7.62
N ILE A 67 4.65 -33.80 6.48
CA ILE A 67 5.23 -34.04 5.15
C ILE A 67 6.30 -32.99 4.77
N ILE A 68 6.29 -31.82 5.41
CA ILE A 68 7.20 -30.70 5.12
C ILE A 68 8.69 -31.07 5.17
N PRO A 69 9.20 -31.96 6.04
CA PRO A 69 10.59 -32.41 5.98
C PRO A 69 11.03 -32.90 4.59
N LEU A 70 10.13 -33.50 3.81
CA LEU A 70 10.42 -34.01 2.45
C LEU A 70 10.62 -32.87 1.43
N TYR A 71 10.17 -31.64 1.72
CA TYR A 71 10.31 -30.50 0.81
C TYR A 71 11.78 -30.13 0.58
N ALA A 72 12.65 -30.36 1.56
CA ALA A 72 14.08 -30.08 1.41
C ALA A 72 14.67 -30.87 0.21
N GLU A 73 14.28 -32.14 0.15
CA GLU A 73 14.72 -33.07 -0.87
C GLU A 73 13.94 -32.89 -2.20
N ALA A 74 12.63 -32.61 -2.12
CA ALA A 74 11.75 -32.42 -3.27
C ALA A 74 12.03 -31.14 -4.06
N LEU A 75 12.30 -30.03 -3.36
CA LEU A 75 12.62 -28.72 -3.96
C LEU A 75 14.13 -28.51 -4.16
N GLY A 76 14.96 -29.35 -3.54
CA GLY A 76 16.43 -29.22 -3.60
C GLY A 76 16.94 -27.98 -2.85
N LEU A 77 16.28 -27.59 -1.76
CA LEU A 77 16.58 -26.40 -0.96
C LEU A 77 16.75 -26.77 0.51
N PRO A 78 17.67 -26.13 1.26
CA PRO A 78 17.80 -26.38 2.69
C PRO A 78 16.55 -25.92 3.44
N LEU A 79 16.07 -26.75 4.37
CA LEU A 79 14.88 -26.49 5.18
C LEU A 79 15.26 -26.22 6.64
N TYR A 80 14.80 -25.08 7.15
CA TYR A 80 14.89 -24.72 8.55
C TYR A 80 13.52 -24.82 9.20
N ARG A 81 13.47 -25.49 10.33
CA ARG A 81 12.25 -25.67 11.11
C ARG A 81 12.42 -25.14 12.53
N GLN A 82 11.31 -24.63 13.07
CA GLN A 82 11.20 -24.10 14.41
C GLN A 82 9.80 -24.42 14.97
N GLU A 83 9.74 -24.82 16.23
CA GLU A 83 8.47 -25.04 16.93
C GLU A 83 7.77 -23.71 17.18
N ILE A 84 6.45 -23.70 17.00
CA ILE A 84 5.58 -22.59 17.39
C ILE A 84 5.51 -22.58 18.92
N SER A 85 5.83 -21.43 19.48
CA SER A 85 5.69 -21.14 20.90
C SER A 85 4.76 -19.95 21.10
N GLY A 86 4.06 -19.90 22.22
CA GLY A 86 3.12 -18.82 22.51
C GLY A 86 1.70 -19.08 21.99
N ALA A 87 0.89 -18.04 21.99
CA ALA A 87 -0.49 -18.05 21.47
C ALA A 87 -0.71 -16.85 20.55
N ALA A 88 -1.86 -16.78 19.86
CA ALA A 88 -2.28 -15.59 19.13
C ALA A 88 -2.67 -14.46 20.11
N ALA A 89 -1.67 -13.88 20.77
CA ALA A 89 -1.81 -12.91 21.86
C ALA A 89 -2.22 -11.53 21.34
N ASN A 90 -1.79 -11.14 20.15
CA ASN A 90 -2.25 -9.96 19.45
C ASN A 90 -3.15 -10.37 18.28
N SER A 91 -4.46 -10.09 18.36
CA SER A 91 -5.41 -10.35 17.29
C SER A 91 -5.66 -9.14 16.35
N SER A 92 -4.96 -8.02 16.55
CA SER A 92 -5.13 -6.81 15.74
C SER A 92 -4.61 -6.99 14.31
N LYS A 93 -5.25 -6.30 13.36
CA LYS A 93 -4.81 -6.13 11.96
C LYS A 93 -3.40 -5.55 11.89
N ASP A 94 -3.13 -4.57 12.74
CA ASP A 94 -1.82 -3.94 12.87
C ASP A 94 -0.95 -4.66 13.88
N TYR A 95 0.33 -4.82 13.54
CA TYR A 95 1.26 -5.52 14.40
C TYR A 95 2.47 -4.65 14.77
N SER A 96 2.77 -4.61 16.08
CA SER A 96 4.03 -4.11 16.60
C SER A 96 4.47 -4.98 17.76
N PHE A 97 5.77 -5.28 17.80
CA PHE A 97 6.33 -6.00 18.92
C PHE A 97 6.32 -5.11 20.17
N ARG A 98 5.49 -5.45 21.14
CA ARG A 98 5.56 -4.89 22.49
C ARG A 98 6.20 -5.95 23.35
N GLY A 99 7.40 -5.68 23.88
CA GLY A 99 8.05 -6.59 24.82
C GLY A 99 7.09 -7.05 25.93
N ASN A 100 7.31 -8.27 26.42
CA ASN A 100 6.43 -9.06 27.28
C ASN A 100 5.65 -8.23 28.33
N SER A 101 4.47 -7.72 27.97
CA SER A 101 3.66 -6.87 28.85
C SER A 101 2.62 -7.69 29.62
N GLN A 102 2.26 -8.88 29.11
CA GLN A 102 1.20 -9.74 29.65
C GLN A 102 1.67 -11.19 29.95
N GLY A 103 2.95 -11.52 29.76
CA GLY A 103 3.51 -12.82 30.14
C GLY A 103 3.16 -13.99 29.20
N ILE A 104 2.55 -13.72 28.05
CA ILE A 104 2.31 -14.70 26.98
C ILE A 104 3.02 -14.16 25.73
N ASP A 105 3.97 -14.94 25.20
CA ASP A 105 4.64 -14.61 23.95
C ASP A 105 3.66 -14.82 22.77
N ASP A 106 3.70 -13.90 21.80
CA ASP A 106 2.87 -13.99 20.60
C ASP A 106 3.47 -15.01 19.62
N GLU A 107 2.63 -15.85 19.01
CA GLU A 107 3.07 -16.92 18.10
C GLU A 107 3.96 -16.42 16.96
N THR A 108 3.75 -15.17 16.51
CA THR A 108 4.53 -14.48 15.48
C THR A 108 6.02 -14.44 15.81
N GLU A 109 6.38 -14.30 17.09
CA GLU A 109 7.78 -14.14 17.50
C GLU A 109 8.60 -15.41 17.32
N SER A 110 7.95 -16.57 17.14
CA SER A 110 8.61 -17.82 16.75
C SER A 110 9.29 -17.73 15.37
N LEU A 111 8.85 -16.78 14.51
CA LEU A 111 9.47 -16.52 13.21
C LEU A 111 10.86 -15.90 13.32
N LEU A 112 11.13 -15.13 14.38
CA LEU A 112 12.40 -14.44 14.58
C LEU A 112 13.59 -15.40 14.78
N PRO A 113 13.57 -16.39 15.71
CA PRO A 113 14.65 -17.37 15.83
C PRO A 113 14.77 -18.25 14.58
N LEU A 114 13.66 -18.61 13.93
CA LEU A 114 13.66 -19.37 12.68
C LEU A 114 14.44 -18.66 11.57
N LEU A 115 14.10 -17.40 11.30
CA LEU A 115 14.77 -16.62 10.26
C LEU A 115 16.23 -16.32 10.62
N ARG A 116 16.55 -16.09 11.90
CA ARG A 116 17.95 -15.95 12.34
C ARG A 116 18.76 -17.22 12.07
N LYS A 117 18.20 -18.41 12.31
CA LYS A 117 18.84 -19.70 12.01
C LYS A 117 19.11 -19.85 10.51
N ALA A 118 18.14 -19.51 9.66
CA ALA A 118 18.31 -19.53 8.21
C ALA A 118 19.36 -18.50 7.74
N MET A 119 19.30 -17.25 8.23
CA MET A 119 20.27 -16.20 7.89
C MET A 119 21.70 -16.53 8.36
N ALA A 120 21.86 -17.19 9.49
CA ALA A 120 23.18 -17.62 9.97
C ALA A 120 23.84 -18.62 9.01
N ALA A 121 23.05 -19.52 8.41
CA ALA A 121 23.53 -20.47 7.40
C ALA A 121 23.60 -19.85 5.99
N HIS A 122 22.83 -18.78 5.73
CA HIS A 122 22.78 -18.06 4.47
C HIS A 122 23.01 -16.55 4.67
N PRO A 123 24.26 -16.11 4.95
CA PRO A 123 24.54 -14.71 5.29
C PRO A 123 24.21 -13.69 4.18
N THR A 124 24.07 -14.15 2.93
CA THR A 124 23.69 -13.31 1.79
C THR A 124 22.18 -13.14 1.65
N ALA A 125 21.36 -13.81 2.47
CA ALA A 125 19.91 -13.68 2.46
C ALA A 125 19.50 -12.26 2.86
N ASN A 126 18.66 -11.63 2.04
CA ASN A 126 18.24 -10.23 2.21
C ASN A 126 16.73 -10.04 2.00
N ALA A 127 15.98 -11.11 1.80
CA ALA A 127 14.54 -11.07 1.61
C ALA A 127 13.83 -12.28 2.22
N VAL A 128 12.56 -12.12 2.55
CA VAL A 128 11.66 -13.19 3.00
C VAL A 128 10.36 -13.15 2.20
N CYS A 129 9.92 -14.29 1.70
CA CYS A 129 8.72 -14.41 0.87
C CYS A 129 7.61 -15.11 1.63
N SER A 130 6.39 -14.58 1.52
CA SER A 130 5.16 -15.14 2.09
C SER A 130 4.10 -15.42 1.02
N GLY A 131 3.18 -16.33 1.35
CA GLY A 131 2.05 -16.70 0.49
C GLY A 131 0.73 -15.97 0.80
N ALA A 132 0.75 -14.88 1.57
CA ALA A 132 -0.49 -14.16 1.90
C ALA A 132 -1.14 -13.54 0.65
N ILE A 133 -2.44 -13.79 0.43
CA ILE A 133 -3.19 -13.32 -0.73
C ILE A 133 -4.06 -12.11 -0.37
N LEU A 134 -4.99 -12.25 0.58
CA LEU A 134 -5.85 -11.13 1.00
C LEU A 134 -5.59 -10.72 2.44
N SER A 135 -5.20 -11.67 3.30
CA SER A 135 -5.02 -11.42 4.73
C SER A 135 -4.01 -10.30 5.05
N THR A 136 -4.52 -9.17 5.53
CA THR A 136 -3.67 -8.09 6.07
C THR A 136 -2.99 -8.52 7.38
N TYR A 137 -3.68 -9.31 8.20
CA TYR A 137 -3.17 -9.82 9.48
C TYR A 137 -1.86 -10.58 9.35
N GLN A 138 -1.78 -11.50 8.38
CA GLN A 138 -0.57 -12.29 8.14
C GLN A 138 0.56 -11.44 7.57
N ARG A 139 0.23 -10.55 6.63
CA ARG A 139 1.19 -9.66 5.97
C ARG A 139 1.91 -8.75 6.96
N THR A 140 1.18 -8.02 7.82
CA THR A 140 1.77 -7.04 8.75
C THR A 140 2.70 -7.68 9.78
N ARG A 141 2.39 -8.90 10.24
CA ARG A 141 3.24 -9.71 11.13
C ARG A 141 4.57 -10.08 10.49
N ILE A 142 4.52 -10.59 9.27
CA ILE A 142 5.72 -10.97 8.52
C ILE A 142 6.56 -9.73 8.20
N GLU A 143 5.93 -8.62 7.80
CA GLU A 143 6.60 -7.35 7.54
C GLU A 143 7.32 -6.81 8.80
N SER A 144 6.68 -6.88 9.97
CA SER A 144 7.27 -6.47 11.25
C SER A 144 8.54 -7.28 11.59
N VAL A 145 8.49 -8.61 11.47
CA VAL A 145 9.64 -9.49 11.73
C VAL A 145 10.74 -9.26 10.68
N ALA A 146 10.39 -9.18 9.40
CA ALA A 146 11.34 -8.94 8.31
C ALA A 146 12.12 -7.64 8.53
N ARG A 147 11.42 -6.55 8.86
CA ARG A 147 12.03 -5.24 9.12
C ARG A 147 13.00 -5.29 10.29
N ARG A 148 12.68 -5.99 11.39
CA ARG A 148 13.58 -6.16 12.55
C ARG A 148 14.85 -6.95 12.21
N LEU A 149 14.82 -7.77 11.17
CA LEU A 149 15.95 -8.53 10.65
C LEU A 149 16.63 -7.88 9.45
N ASN A 150 16.21 -6.67 9.04
CA ASN A 150 16.64 -6.00 7.81
C ASN A 150 16.46 -6.85 6.54
N LEU A 151 15.41 -7.67 6.50
CA LEU A 151 14.99 -8.41 5.32
C LEU A 151 13.91 -7.62 4.57
N ILE A 152 13.94 -7.69 3.24
CA ILE A 152 12.87 -7.17 2.37
C ILE A 152 11.72 -8.19 2.37
N PRO A 153 10.51 -7.82 2.85
CA PRO A 153 9.36 -8.71 2.76
C PRO A 153 8.80 -8.73 1.32
N LEU A 154 8.49 -9.93 0.82
CA LEU A 154 7.90 -10.17 -0.49
C LEU A 154 6.53 -10.86 -0.32
N SER A 155 5.49 -10.25 -0.88
CA SER A 155 4.11 -10.72 -0.82
C SER A 155 3.47 -10.59 -2.20
N TYR A 156 4.01 -11.32 -3.17
CA TYR A 156 3.61 -11.22 -4.58
C TYR A 156 2.14 -11.58 -4.82
N LEU A 157 1.57 -12.46 -4.02
CA LEU A 157 0.18 -12.86 -4.15
C LEU A 157 -0.80 -11.87 -3.51
N TRP A 158 -0.29 -10.84 -2.82
CA TRP A 158 -1.15 -9.89 -2.13
C TRP A 158 -1.97 -9.08 -3.13
N GLN A 159 -3.30 -9.13 -3.01
CA GLN A 159 -4.27 -8.54 -3.95
C GLN A 159 -4.17 -9.10 -5.39
N TYR A 160 -3.57 -10.27 -5.59
CA TYR A 160 -3.32 -10.82 -6.93
C TYR A 160 -4.58 -11.08 -7.80
N PRO A 161 -5.72 -11.56 -7.25
CA PRO A 161 -6.91 -11.78 -8.05
C PRO A 161 -7.44 -10.51 -8.75
N SER A 162 -7.34 -9.35 -8.09
CA SER A 162 -7.85 -8.07 -8.60
C SER A 162 -6.96 -7.41 -9.65
N LEU A 163 -5.81 -8.00 -9.99
CA LEU A 163 -4.86 -7.42 -10.93
C LEU A 163 -5.22 -7.70 -12.40
N PRO A 164 -4.76 -6.86 -13.35
CA PRO A 164 -4.97 -7.08 -14.77
C PRO A 164 -3.92 -8.02 -15.40
N PRO A 165 -4.29 -8.77 -16.46
CA PRO A 165 -5.67 -9.05 -16.87
C PRO A 165 -6.34 -9.92 -15.81
N PRO A 166 -7.66 -9.76 -15.52
CA PRO A 166 -8.34 -10.61 -14.54
C PRO A 166 -8.19 -12.08 -14.93
N SER A 167 -8.03 -12.96 -13.94
CA SER A 167 -7.95 -14.39 -14.25
C SER A 167 -9.33 -14.90 -14.63
N GLN A 168 -9.48 -15.44 -15.84
CA GLN A 168 -10.76 -16.00 -16.31
C GLN A 168 -11.33 -17.12 -15.42
N GLY A 169 -10.49 -17.75 -14.58
CA GLY A 169 -10.90 -18.78 -13.63
C GLY A 169 -10.30 -18.60 -12.22
N GLY A 170 -9.80 -17.40 -11.92
CA GLY A 170 -9.16 -17.10 -10.65
C GLY A 170 -7.75 -17.70 -10.47
N LEU A 171 -7.19 -17.54 -9.27
CA LEU A 171 -5.82 -17.95 -8.94
C LEU A 171 -5.61 -19.47 -8.99
N LEU A 172 -6.65 -20.27 -8.72
CA LEU A 172 -6.56 -21.73 -8.78
C LEU A 172 -6.39 -22.24 -10.22
N ASP A 173 -6.96 -21.55 -11.20
CA ASP A 173 -6.73 -21.85 -12.61
C ASP A 173 -5.31 -21.53 -13.05
N ASP A 174 -4.75 -20.40 -12.58
CA ASP A 174 -3.35 -20.05 -12.82
C ASP A 174 -2.40 -21.15 -12.26
N MET A 175 -2.68 -21.66 -11.06
CA MET A 175 -1.93 -22.76 -10.44
C MET A 175 -2.06 -24.07 -11.24
N ALA A 176 -3.26 -24.42 -11.69
CA ALA A 176 -3.51 -25.64 -12.45
C ALA A 176 -2.86 -25.60 -13.84
N ALA A 177 -2.90 -24.45 -14.52
CA ALA A 177 -2.30 -24.27 -15.85
C ALA A 177 -0.78 -24.50 -15.84
N ILE A 178 -0.13 -24.28 -14.69
CA ILE A 178 1.31 -24.45 -14.50
C ILE A 178 1.66 -25.88 -14.03
N GLY A 179 0.66 -26.72 -13.74
CA GLY A 179 0.84 -28.13 -13.40
C GLY A 179 1.12 -28.39 -11.93
N PHE A 180 0.54 -27.60 -11.02
CA PHE A 180 0.55 -27.94 -9.60
C PHE A 180 -0.30 -29.19 -9.30
N ASP A 181 0.16 -30.02 -8.36
CA ASP A 181 -0.63 -31.07 -7.72
C ASP A 181 -0.87 -30.69 -6.25
N VAL A 182 -2.10 -30.29 -5.95
CA VAL A 182 -2.48 -29.70 -4.67
C VAL A 182 -3.56 -30.55 -4.02
N ARG A 183 -3.23 -31.14 -2.88
CA ARG A 183 -4.11 -32.02 -2.11
C ARG A 183 -4.84 -31.24 -1.02
N ILE A 184 -6.15 -31.40 -0.90
CA ILE A 184 -6.90 -30.86 0.24
C ILE A 184 -6.54 -31.70 1.47
N VAL A 185 -6.06 -31.08 2.55
CA VAL A 185 -5.63 -31.79 3.77
C VAL A 185 -6.46 -31.44 5.00
N LYS A 186 -7.25 -30.38 4.96
CA LYS A 186 -8.22 -30.04 6.01
C LYS A 186 -9.43 -29.38 5.38
N VAL A 187 -10.60 -29.60 5.96
CA VAL A 187 -11.84 -28.89 5.68
C VAL A 187 -12.46 -28.43 7.00
N ALA A 188 -12.91 -27.18 7.05
CA ALA A 188 -13.47 -26.55 8.25
C ALA A 188 -14.71 -25.69 7.97
N SER A 189 -15.36 -25.90 6.82
CA SER A 189 -16.60 -25.20 6.45
C SER A 189 -17.76 -26.17 6.35
N GLY A 190 -18.95 -25.77 6.82
CA GLY A 190 -20.16 -26.61 6.81
C GLY A 190 -20.64 -27.05 5.41
N GLY A 191 -20.08 -26.47 4.34
CA GLY A 191 -20.31 -26.90 2.97
C GLY A 191 -19.32 -27.93 2.42
N LEU A 192 -18.17 -28.14 3.07
CA LEU A 192 -17.11 -29.01 2.57
C LEU A 192 -17.10 -30.34 3.34
N ASP A 193 -17.06 -31.44 2.58
CA ASP A 193 -17.18 -32.82 3.06
C ASP A 193 -15.80 -33.48 3.18
N GLU A 194 -15.64 -34.40 4.14
CA GLU A 194 -14.45 -35.23 4.34
C GLU A 194 -14.07 -36.04 3.08
N ASN A 195 -15.01 -36.32 2.17
CA ASN A 195 -14.72 -36.97 0.89
C ASN A 195 -13.82 -36.14 -0.05
N LEU A 196 -13.66 -34.84 0.19
CA LEU A 196 -12.71 -34.00 -0.54
C LEU A 196 -11.27 -34.17 -0.04
N LEU A 197 -11.05 -34.76 1.14
CA LEU A 197 -9.72 -34.94 1.68
C LEU A 197 -8.86 -35.80 0.74
N TRP A 198 -7.65 -35.31 0.46
CA TRP A 198 -6.68 -35.83 -0.51
C TRP A 198 -7.06 -35.76 -1.99
N SER A 199 -8.21 -35.17 -2.33
CA SER A 199 -8.53 -34.88 -3.73
C SER A 199 -7.56 -33.82 -4.27
N ASN A 200 -7.29 -33.85 -5.58
CA ASN A 200 -6.47 -32.83 -6.23
C ASN A 200 -7.34 -31.63 -6.58
N LEU A 201 -7.11 -30.49 -5.92
CA LEU A 201 -7.84 -29.24 -6.14
C LEU A 201 -7.61 -28.65 -7.54
N MET A 202 -6.54 -29.07 -8.22
CA MET A 202 -6.22 -28.62 -9.58
C MET A 202 -7.05 -29.36 -10.64
N GLU A 203 -7.76 -30.44 -10.28
CA GLU A 203 -8.70 -31.11 -11.17
C GLU A 203 -10.02 -30.31 -11.29
N PRO A 204 -10.50 -30.00 -12.52
CA PRO A 204 -11.70 -29.17 -12.72
C PRO A 204 -12.96 -29.72 -12.04
N ALA A 205 -13.09 -31.05 -11.95
CA ALA A 205 -14.24 -31.70 -11.32
C ALA A 205 -14.27 -31.48 -9.79
N GLU A 206 -13.12 -31.51 -9.14
CA GLU A 206 -13.01 -31.30 -7.69
C GLU A 206 -13.14 -29.82 -7.35
N ARG A 207 -12.51 -28.93 -8.13
CA ARG A 207 -12.62 -27.48 -7.92
C ARG A 207 -14.07 -26.98 -8.00
N ARG A 208 -14.83 -27.45 -8.99
CA ARG A 208 -16.28 -27.15 -9.11
C ARG A 208 -17.11 -27.65 -7.93
N LYS A 209 -16.66 -28.66 -7.18
CA LYS A 209 -17.34 -29.07 -5.93
C LYS A 209 -17.06 -28.06 -4.82
N VAL A 210 -15.82 -27.60 -4.70
CA VAL A 210 -15.42 -26.56 -3.74
C VAL A 210 -16.16 -25.27 -4.02
N GLU A 211 -16.12 -24.75 -5.26
CA GLU A 211 -16.81 -23.54 -5.69
C GLU A 211 -18.31 -23.56 -5.34
N ARG A 212 -19.01 -24.63 -5.72
CA ARG A 212 -20.45 -24.77 -5.43
C ARG A 212 -20.75 -24.88 -3.95
N SER A 213 -19.85 -25.46 -3.18
CA SER A 213 -20.03 -25.62 -1.73
C SER A 213 -19.82 -24.28 -1.04
N VAL A 214 -18.73 -23.59 -1.37
CA VAL A 214 -18.38 -22.29 -0.81
C VAL A 214 -19.40 -21.21 -1.17
N ALA A 215 -19.87 -21.16 -2.43
CA ALA A 215 -20.88 -20.21 -2.89
C ALA A 215 -22.21 -20.31 -2.11
N ARG A 216 -22.55 -21.50 -1.59
CA ARG A 216 -23.78 -21.70 -0.79
C ARG A 216 -23.69 -21.13 0.63
N PHE A 217 -22.47 -21.00 1.16
CA PHE A 217 -22.23 -20.61 2.55
C PHE A 217 -21.50 -19.27 2.69
N GLY A 218 -21.21 -18.58 1.57
CA GLY A 218 -20.60 -17.25 1.56
C GLY A 218 -19.14 -17.22 2.02
N GLY A 219 -18.35 -18.23 1.64
CA GLY A 219 -16.91 -18.30 1.93
C GLY A 219 -16.03 -17.92 0.73
N SER A 220 -14.72 -18.02 0.90
CA SER A 220 -13.73 -17.78 -0.15
C SER A 220 -13.39 -19.06 -0.91
N VAL A 221 -13.50 -19.04 -2.25
CA VAL A 221 -13.10 -20.18 -3.10
C VAL A 221 -11.60 -20.47 -2.95
N LEU A 222 -10.80 -19.46 -2.63
CA LEU A 222 -9.36 -19.58 -2.40
C LEU A 222 -9.01 -20.17 -1.02
N GLY A 223 -9.99 -20.37 -0.13
CA GLY A 223 -9.78 -20.89 1.21
C GLY A 223 -9.18 -19.87 2.20
N GLU A 224 -9.25 -18.57 1.90
CA GLU A 224 -8.67 -17.50 2.74
C GLU A 224 -9.31 -17.45 4.14
N GLY A 225 -10.58 -17.84 4.28
CA GLY A 225 -11.30 -17.88 5.55
C GLY A 225 -11.00 -19.11 6.40
N GLY A 226 -10.03 -19.94 5.99
CA GLY A 226 -9.72 -21.22 6.63
C GLY A 226 -10.72 -22.32 6.27
N GLU A 227 -11.52 -22.16 5.22
CA GLU A 227 -12.52 -23.16 4.80
C GLU A 227 -11.89 -24.52 4.50
N TYR A 228 -10.67 -24.51 3.95
CA TYR A 228 -9.86 -25.68 3.73
C TYR A 228 -8.36 -25.34 3.75
N GLU A 229 -7.53 -26.32 4.09
CA GLU A 229 -6.07 -26.22 3.97
C GLU A 229 -5.56 -27.21 2.93
N THR A 230 -4.40 -26.91 2.33
CA THR A 230 -3.86 -27.69 1.22
C THR A 230 -2.42 -28.14 1.47
N LEU A 231 -1.99 -29.15 0.73
CA LEU A 231 -0.61 -29.62 0.67
C LEU A 231 -0.21 -29.84 -0.78
N VAL A 232 0.84 -29.14 -1.23
CA VAL A 232 1.40 -29.35 -2.56
C VAL A 232 2.30 -30.59 -2.51
N VAL A 233 2.11 -31.51 -3.45
CA VAL A 233 2.91 -32.76 -3.54
C VAL A 233 3.70 -32.87 -4.84
N ASP A 234 3.35 -32.07 -5.84
CA ASP A 234 4.13 -31.85 -7.05
C ASP A 234 3.81 -30.48 -7.66
N GLY A 235 4.65 -30.02 -8.58
CA GLY A 235 4.46 -28.75 -9.29
C GLY A 235 5.48 -28.52 -10.40
N PRO A 236 5.61 -27.28 -10.91
CA PRO A 236 6.49 -26.98 -12.03
C PRO A 236 7.97 -27.22 -11.70
N GLY A 237 8.74 -27.68 -12.69
CA GLY A 237 10.17 -27.98 -12.59
C GLY A 237 11.08 -26.83 -12.10
N GLY A 238 10.61 -25.58 -12.21
CA GLY A 238 11.31 -24.40 -11.68
C GLY A 238 11.43 -24.41 -10.16
N VAL A 239 10.43 -24.95 -9.47
CA VAL A 239 10.39 -25.07 -8.00
C VAL A 239 10.57 -26.53 -7.58
N TRP A 240 9.85 -27.47 -8.20
CA TRP A 240 9.83 -28.89 -7.84
C TRP A 240 10.81 -29.72 -8.66
N LYS A 241 11.84 -30.28 -8.02
CA LYS A 241 12.82 -31.16 -8.67
C LYS A 241 12.37 -32.62 -8.67
N ARG A 242 11.64 -33.01 -7.64
CA ARG A 242 11.12 -34.36 -7.41
C ARG A 242 9.75 -34.27 -6.77
N ARG A 243 8.88 -35.25 -7.00
CA ARG A 243 7.53 -35.28 -6.44
C ARG A 243 7.51 -35.97 -5.07
N ILE A 244 6.51 -35.67 -4.25
CA ILE A 244 6.24 -36.38 -3.00
C ILE A 244 5.09 -37.36 -3.24
N GLU A 245 5.30 -38.63 -2.93
CA GLU A 245 4.26 -39.65 -2.97
C GLU A 245 3.92 -40.08 -1.55
N VAL A 246 2.65 -40.03 -1.17
CA VAL A 246 2.14 -40.54 0.11
C VAL A 246 1.12 -41.63 -0.13
N GLN A 247 1.36 -42.80 0.44
CA GLN A 247 0.50 -43.97 0.27
C GLN A 247 -0.78 -43.84 1.09
N SER A 248 -1.83 -44.58 0.71
CA SER A 248 -3.11 -44.54 1.44
C SER A 248 -3.02 -45.07 2.87
N HIS A 249 -2.15 -46.04 3.14
CA HIS A 249 -1.98 -46.62 4.49
C HIS A 249 -1.19 -45.74 5.45
N GLU A 250 -0.46 -44.75 4.92
CA GLU A 250 0.34 -43.77 5.68
C GLU A 250 -0.50 -42.59 6.17
N ARG A 251 -1.75 -42.50 5.72
CA ARG A 251 -2.69 -41.42 6.01
C ARG A 251 -3.82 -41.92 6.91
N PHE A 252 -4.38 -41.02 7.70
CA PHE A 252 -5.61 -41.25 8.45
C PHE A 252 -6.46 -39.98 8.46
N ILE A 253 -7.77 -40.12 8.69
CA ILE A 253 -8.69 -38.98 8.82
C ILE A 253 -8.89 -38.69 10.30
N GLY A 254 -8.52 -37.49 10.73
CA GLY A 254 -8.90 -36.92 12.01
C GLY A 254 -10.20 -36.12 11.88
N ARG A 255 -10.99 -36.06 12.96
CA ARG A 255 -12.25 -35.31 13.02
C ARG A 255 -12.26 -34.44 14.27
N GLY A 256 -12.65 -33.17 14.10
CA GLY A 256 -12.67 -32.15 15.15
C GLY A 256 -14.08 -31.72 15.53
N GLY A 257 -14.18 -30.76 16.44
CA GLY A 257 -15.43 -30.08 16.75
C GLY A 257 -15.94 -29.25 15.57
N GLY A 258 -17.24 -29.01 15.48
CA GLY A 258 -17.79 -28.06 14.49
C GLY A 258 -17.87 -28.55 13.04
N GLY A 259 -17.64 -29.83 12.76
CA GLY A 259 -17.66 -30.38 11.40
C GLY A 259 -16.31 -30.35 10.68
N GLU A 260 -15.23 -30.09 11.40
CA GLU A 260 -13.87 -30.08 10.87
C GLU A 260 -13.33 -31.51 10.65
N ALA A 261 -12.60 -31.71 9.56
CA ALA A 261 -11.91 -32.96 9.27
C ALA A 261 -10.55 -32.69 8.60
N TRP A 262 -9.54 -33.51 8.90
CA TRP A 262 -8.19 -33.35 8.36
C TRP A 262 -7.50 -34.69 8.06
N ILE A 263 -6.45 -34.63 7.23
CA ILE A 263 -5.53 -35.73 6.97
C ILE A 263 -4.36 -35.65 7.97
N GLY A 264 -4.25 -36.68 8.79
CA GLY A 264 -3.05 -36.96 9.58
C GLY A 264 -2.11 -37.92 8.86
N PHE A 265 -0.81 -37.83 9.19
CA PHE A 265 0.25 -38.63 8.60
C PHE A 265 0.94 -39.45 9.69
N ARG A 266 1.23 -40.72 9.39
CA ARG A 266 2.02 -41.59 10.29
C ARG A 266 3.50 -41.20 10.27
N ASP A 267 4.23 -41.59 11.31
CA ASP A 267 5.68 -41.39 11.36
C ASP A 267 6.38 -41.99 10.13
N GLY A 268 7.18 -41.17 9.45
CA GLY A 268 7.89 -41.56 8.23
C GLY A 268 7.01 -41.64 6.98
N ALA A 269 5.78 -41.09 7.00
CA ALA A 269 4.91 -41.06 5.83
C ALA A 269 5.53 -40.27 4.66
N GLY A 270 5.32 -40.81 3.46
CA GLY A 270 5.71 -40.17 2.22
C GLY A 270 7.16 -40.46 1.82
N LYS A 271 7.41 -40.40 0.50
CA LYS A 271 8.73 -40.54 -0.10
C LYS A 271 8.91 -39.55 -1.24
N VAL A 272 10.15 -39.13 -1.46
CA VAL A 272 10.51 -38.29 -2.60
C VAL A 272 10.89 -39.16 -3.79
N GLU A 273 10.22 -38.95 -4.92
CA GLU A 273 10.41 -39.73 -6.15
C GLU A 273 10.82 -38.85 -7.33
N MET A 274 11.56 -39.46 -8.26
CA MET A 274 11.87 -38.82 -9.53
C MET A 274 10.59 -38.60 -10.34
N LYS A 275 10.52 -37.44 -11.01
CA LYS A 275 9.47 -37.18 -11.98
C LYS A 275 9.66 -38.06 -13.21
N LEU A 276 8.60 -38.72 -13.65
CA LEU A 276 8.63 -39.56 -14.84
C LEU A 276 8.79 -38.66 -16.09
N GLY A 277 9.91 -38.81 -16.81
CA GLY A 277 10.09 -38.17 -18.12
C GLY A 277 10.52 -36.70 -18.11
N GLU A 278 10.88 -36.13 -16.96
CA GLU A 278 11.42 -34.75 -16.86
C GLU A 278 12.86 -34.76 -16.33
N GLU A 279 13.79 -34.15 -17.07
CA GLU A 279 15.13 -33.86 -16.53
C GLU A 279 15.06 -32.67 -15.55
N PRO A 280 15.80 -32.69 -14.43
CA PRO A 280 15.81 -31.62 -13.46
C PRO A 280 16.35 -30.33 -14.09
N ARG A 281 15.46 -29.38 -14.38
CA ARG A 281 15.85 -28.05 -14.87
C ARG A 281 16.45 -27.22 -13.74
N SER A 282 17.43 -26.38 -14.05
CA SER A 282 18.00 -25.42 -13.09
C SER A 282 16.92 -24.40 -12.65
N ASN A 283 17.04 -23.84 -11.44
CA ASN A 283 16.13 -22.77 -10.97
C ASN A 283 16.23 -21.51 -11.84
N GLU A 284 17.35 -21.32 -12.55
CA GLU A 284 17.68 -20.09 -13.27
C GLU A 284 17.09 -20.02 -14.69
N GLU A 285 16.53 -21.13 -15.21
CA GLU A 285 16.08 -21.23 -16.60
C GLU A 285 14.56 -21.42 -16.77
N TRP A 286 13.79 -21.47 -15.68
CA TRP A 286 12.35 -21.75 -15.79
C TRP A 286 11.59 -20.55 -16.39
N LYS A 287 10.99 -20.78 -17.57
CA LYS A 287 10.11 -19.85 -18.29
C LYS A 287 8.76 -20.52 -18.59
N GLY A 288 8.11 -21.06 -17.56
CA GLY A 288 6.78 -21.65 -17.74
C GLY A 288 5.69 -20.58 -17.94
N PRO A 289 4.49 -21.00 -18.35
CA PRO A 289 3.38 -20.09 -18.66
C PRO A 289 2.76 -19.55 -17.35
N ILE A 290 3.45 -18.62 -16.70
CA ILE A 290 2.86 -17.87 -15.59
C ILE A 290 2.10 -16.66 -16.12
N ARG A 291 0.96 -16.37 -15.50
CA ARG A 291 0.21 -15.14 -15.77
C ARG A 291 1.13 -13.94 -15.56
N THR A 292 1.27 -13.13 -16.61
CA THR A 292 2.04 -11.90 -16.57
C THR A 292 1.11 -10.78 -16.16
N ILE A 293 1.37 -10.18 -15.00
CA ILE A 293 0.61 -9.05 -14.51
C ILE A 293 0.91 -7.83 -15.38
N GLN A 294 -0.14 -7.24 -15.94
CA GLN A 294 -0.05 -5.99 -16.68
C GLN A 294 0.15 -4.81 -15.72
N VAL A 295 0.87 -3.79 -16.20
CA VAL A 295 1.17 -2.59 -15.40
C VAL A 295 -0.10 -1.75 -15.18
N TRP A 296 -0.96 -1.68 -16.20
CA TRP A 296 -2.11 -0.77 -16.25
C TRP A 296 -3.40 -1.49 -15.89
N ASP A 297 -4.18 -0.86 -15.02
CA ASP A 297 -5.59 -1.18 -14.85
C ASP A 297 -6.34 -0.78 -16.12
N LYS A 298 -7.42 -1.49 -16.43
CA LYS A 298 -8.18 -1.36 -17.68
C LYS A 298 -8.64 0.08 -17.93
N GLU A 299 -9.10 0.75 -16.88
CA GLU A 299 -9.59 2.13 -16.94
C GLU A 299 -8.44 3.10 -17.25
N ILE A 300 -7.27 2.87 -16.66
CA ILE A 300 -6.06 3.66 -16.91
C ILE A 300 -5.53 3.41 -18.32
N GLU A 301 -5.53 2.15 -18.79
CA GLU A 301 -5.16 1.81 -20.17
C GLU A 301 -6.08 2.51 -21.18
N THR A 302 -7.38 2.56 -20.89
CA THR A 302 -8.36 3.29 -21.70
C THR A 302 -8.04 4.78 -21.77
N LEU A 303 -7.66 5.40 -20.65
CA LEU A 303 -7.27 6.82 -20.62
C LEU A 303 -5.96 7.09 -21.35
N ILE A 304 -4.96 6.21 -21.23
CA ILE A 304 -3.69 6.31 -21.96
C ILE A 304 -3.92 6.21 -23.47
N ALA A 305 -4.87 5.38 -23.92
CA ALA A 305 -5.19 5.22 -25.34
C ALA A 305 -5.97 6.41 -25.94
N LYS A 306 -6.65 7.23 -25.11
CA LYS A 306 -7.33 8.44 -25.59
C LYS A 306 -6.29 9.48 -26.03
N PRO A 307 -6.38 10.02 -27.26
CA PRO A 307 -5.50 11.11 -27.66
C PRO A 307 -5.79 12.34 -26.80
N ILE A 308 -4.78 12.80 -26.05
CA ILE A 308 -4.90 14.03 -25.27
C ILE A 308 -4.88 15.19 -26.26
N GLY A 309 -6.00 15.91 -26.36
CA GLY A 309 -6.13 17.07 -27.23
C GLY A 309 -5.18 18.18 -26.79
N LEU A 310 -3.96 18.20 -27.34
CA LEU A 310 -3.08 19.36 -27.23
C LEU A 310 -3.66 20.45 -28.15
N PRO A 311 -4.02 21.63 -27.62
CA PRO A 311 -4.46 22.71 -28.48
C PRO A 311 -3.33 23.11 -29.45
N GLU A 312 -3.69 23.52 -30.67
CA GLU A 312 -2.78 24.26 -31.55
C GLU A 312 -2.15 25.43 -30.75
N GLN A 313 -0.89 25.78 -31.04
CA GLN A 313 -0.03 26.75 -30.34
C GLN A 313 -0.57 28.21 -30.20
N ASN A 314 -1.88 28.43 -30.25
CA ASN A 314 -2.54 29.73 -30.23
C ASN A 314 -3.15 30.11 -28.86
N VAL A 315 -2.80 29.43 -27.77
CA VAL A 315 -3.08 29.98 -26.44
C VAL A 315 -2.02 31.05 -26.17
N THR A 316 -2.40 32.32 -26.32
CA THR A 316 -1.60 33.46 -25.88
C THR A 316 -1.04 33.18 -24.48
N GLU A 317 0.28 33.04 -24.34
CA GLU A 317 0.99 33.07 -23.07
C GLU A 317 0.54 34.32 -22.31
N ARG A 318 -0.44 34.20 -21.42
CA ARG A 318 -0.66 35.22 -20.40
C ARG A 318 0.46 35.03 -19.40
N LYS A 319 1.60 35.66 -19.67
CA LYS A 319 2.65 35.85 -18.68
C LYS A 319 2.01 36.60 -17.51
N VAL A 320 1.74 35.89 -16.42
CA VAL A 320 1.64 36.53 -15.11
C VAL A 320 2.94 37.32 -14.96
N GLU A 321 2.84 38.62 -14.63
CA GLU A 321 4.02 39.46 -14.45
C GLU A 321 4.98 38.72 -13.52
N GLN A 322 6.14 38.30 -14.04
CA GLN A 322 7.13 37.64 -13.22
C GLN A 322 7.50 38.64 -12.12
N PRO A 323 7.48 38.24 -10.83
CA PRO A 323 8.01 39.09 -9.80
C PRO A 323 9.43 39.46 -10.20
N SER A 324 9.74 40.76 -10.18
CA SER A 324 11.11 41.25 -10.33
C SER A 324 12.05 40.38 -9.50
N SER A 325 13.20 40.00 -10.07
CA SER A 325 14.24 39.09 -9.55
C SER A 325 14.90 39.54 -8.23
N VAL A 326 14.13 40.09 -7.30
CA VAL A 326 14.51 40.37 -5.93
C VAL A 326 14.19 39.09 -5.18
N GLN A 327 15.21 38.33 -4.80
CA GLN A 327 15.06 37.28 -3.79
C GLN A 327 14.59 37.97 -2.50
N THR A 328 13.28 38.00 -2.30
CA THR A 328 12.71 38.56 -1.07
C THR A 328 12.99 37.55 0.03
N VAL A 329 13.94 37.90 0.90
CA VAL A 329 14.23 37.14 2.11
C VAL A 329 12.94 37.05 2.92
N TRP A 330 12.51 35.83 3.24
CA TRP A 330 11.35 35.58 4.08
C TRP A 330 11.73 34.65 5.23
N GLU A 331 11.08 34.83 6.37
CA GLU A 331 11.31 33.99 7.54
C GLU A 331 10.07 33.14 7.84
N PRO A 332 10.24 31.82 7.99
CA PRO A 332 9.13 30.93 8.29
C PRO A 332 8.74 31.07 9.75
N ARG A 333 7.45 31.30 10.00
CA ARG A 333 6.87 31.31 11.35
C ARG A 333 6.09 30.01 11.58
N THR A 334 6.34 29.35 12.71
CA THR A 334 5.51 28.23 13.14
C THR A 334 4.10 28.70 13.46
N VAL A 335 3.13 28.08 12.81
CA VAL A 335 1.70 28.40 12.94
C VAL A 335 0.99 27.21 13.58
N ILE A 336 0.12 27.48 14.55
CA ILE A 336 -0.66 26.47 15.25
C ILE A 336 -2.14 26.82 15.10
N VAL A 337 -2.88 25.98 14.40
CA VAL A 337 -4.32 26.14 14.18
C VAL A 337 -5.03 24.92 14.75
N LYS A 338 -5.98 25.14 15.65
CA LYS A 338 -6.90 24.12 16.11
C LYS A 338 -8.26 24.39 15.49
N ASN A 339 -8.79 23.41 14.79
CA ASN A 339 -10.14 23.39 14.23
C ASN A 339 -10.85 22.13 14.73
N GLY A 340 -11.77 22.33 15.69
CA GLY A 340 -12.49 21.26 16.39
C GLY A 340 -11.60 20.12 16.88
N SER A 341 -11.74 18.96 16.25
CA SER A 341 -10.99 17.74 16.59
C SER A 341 -9.61 17.63 15.93
N THR A 342 -9.26 18.57 15.03
CA THR A 342 -8.00 18.59 14.31
C THR A 342 -7.08 19.71 14.82
N LEU A 343 -5.81 19.38 15.01
CA LEU A 343 -4.74 20.34 15.32
C LEU A 343 -3.71 20.31 14.19
N THR A 344 -3.40 21.48 13.63
CA THR A 344 -2.41 21.62 12.56
C THR A 344 -1.25 22.46 13.05
N LEU A 345 -0.04 21.91 12.91
CA LEU A 345 1.23 22.56 13.21
C LEU A 345 1.98 22.78 11.90
N SER A 346 2.12 24.02 11.47
CA SER A 346 2.67 24.35 10.15
C SER A 346 4.01 25.07 10.24
N ASN A 347 4.84 24.89 9.21
CA ASN A 347 6.09 25.63 9.00
C ASN A 347 7.09 25.48 10.17
N ILE A 348 7.14 24.31 10.81
CA ILE A 348 8.13 24.05 11.87
C ILE A 348 9.50 23.94 11.21
N THR A 349 10.44 24.74 11.68
CA THR A 349 11.78 24.86 11.09
C THR A 349 12.85 25.07 12.17
N ASP A 350 14.12 25.03 11.78
CA ASP A 350 15.25 25.46 12.59
C ASP A 350 16.19 26.37 11.78
N LEU A 351 16.41 27.60 12.25
CA LEU A 351 17.27 28.60 11.61
C LEU A 351 18.76 28.42 11.99
N GLY A 352 19.25 27.18 11.93
CA GLY A 352 20.62 26.84 12.27
C GLY A 352 21.58 27.05 11.09
N ASN A 353 22.39 28.10 11.12
CA ASN A 353 23.47 28.26 10.14
C ASN A 353 24.50 27.12 10.27
N GLY A 354 24.82 26.48 9.14
CA GLY A 354 25.83 25.42 9.06
C GLY A 354 25.40 24.04 9.56
N THR A 355 24.14 23.84 9.94
CA THR A 355 23.63 22.52 10.37
C THR A 355 23.20 21.65 9.19
N THR A 356 23.36 20.33 9.33
CA THR A 356 22.84 19.33 8.40
C THR A 356 21.31 19.21 8.50
N ALA A 357 20.65 18.67 7.46
CA ALA A 357 19.21 18.42 7.48
C ALA A 357 18.78 17.48 8.62
N ALA A 358 19.59 16.46 8.94
CA ALA A 358 19.31 15.54 10.04
C ALA A 358 19.35 16.23 11.41
N GLU A 359 20.30 17.15 11.64
CA GLU A 359 20.38 17.93 12.88
C GLU A 359 19.19 18.88 13.02
N GLN A 360 18.79 19.55 11.93
CA GLN A 360 17.57 20.37 11.93
C GLN A 360 16.33 19.52 12.21
N MET A 361 16.21 18.33 11.62
CA MET A 361 15.10 17.41 11.90
C MET A 361 15.06 16.98 13.37
N LEU A 362 16.22 16.76 14.01
CA LEU A 362 16.29 16.42 15.44
C LEU A 362 15.79 17.56 16.33
N ARG A 363 16.11 18.80 15.97
CA ARG A 363 15.61 20.01 16.66
C ARG A 363 14.12 20.22 16.42
N ILE A 364 13.65 20.02 15.19
CA ILE A 364 12.22 20.06 14.82
C ILE A 364 11.45 19.00 15.63
N LYS A 365 11.95 17.76 15.71
CA LYS A 365 11.39 16.71 16.57
C LYS A 365 11.26 17.18 18.03
N SER A 366 12.30 17.84 18.55
CA SER A 366 12.30 18.34 19.93
C SER A 366 11.27 19.47 20.14
N LYS A 367 11.09 20.35 19.14
CA LYS A 367 10.06 21.40 19.15
C LYS A 367 8.66 20.79 19.09
N LEU A 368 8.45 19.84 18.18
CA LEU A 368 7.19 19.13 18.02
C LEU A 368 6.75 18.44 19.32
N LEU A 369 7.63 17.68 19.97
CA LEU A 369 7.33 17.02 21.24
C LEU A 369 6.95 18.01 22.35
N LYS A 370 7.59 19.18 22.40
CA LYS A 370 7.25 20.24 23.37
C LYS A 370 5.86 20.81 23.10
N ILE A 371 5.55 21.11 21.84
CA ILE A 371 4.24 21.64 21.44
C ILE A 371 3.14 20.62 21.75
N LEU A 372 3.31 19.35 21.36
CA LEU A 372 2.31 18.31 21.59
C LEU A 372 2.03 18.10 23.08
N ALA A 373 3.04 18.22 23.94
CA ALA A 373 2.87 18.12 25.39
C ALA A 373 1.97 19.22 26.00
N GLU A 374 1.71 20.32 25.29
CA GLU A 374 0.77 21.37 25.70
C GLU A 374 -0.70 20.97 25.45
N TYR A 375 -0.95 19.93 24.65
CA TYR A 375 -2.27 19.42 24.29
C TYR A 375 -2.48 18.05 24.93
N ASN A 376 -3.32 17.94 25.96
CA ASN A 376 -3.41 16.73 26.77
C ASN A 376 -4.63 15.83 26.47
N PRO A 377 -4.47 14.49 26.40
CA PRO A 377 -3.24 13.76 26.09
C PRO A 377 -3.03 13.68 24.57
N CYS A 378 -1.92 14.22 24.06
CA CYS A 378 -1.52 14.15 22.66
C CYS A 378 -0.03 13.76 22.54
N ASP A 379 0.30 12.89 21.61
CA ASP A 379 1.69 12.50 21.29
C ASP A 379 1.91 12.35 19.77
N THR A 380 3.10 11.89 19.38
CA THR A 380 3.47 11.76 17.97
C THR A 380 2.69 10.71 17.20
N ASP A 381 2.05 9.74 17.87
CA ASP A 381 1.15 8.79 17.21
C ASP A 381 -0.24 9.40 16.93
N ASP A 382 -0.52 10.63 17.39
CA ASP A 382 -1.71 11.39 17.00
C ASP A 382 -1.57 12.11 15.65
N ILE A 383 -0.36 12.14 15.10
CA ILE A 383 -0.09 12.73 13.79
C ILE A 383 -0.64 11.79 12.72
N VAL A 384 -1.57 12.29 11.91
CA VAL A 384 -2.24 11.53 10.84
C VAL A 384 -1.68 11.85 9.46
N PHE A 385 -1.17 13.07 9.27
CA PHE A 385 -0.55 13.50 8.02
C PHE A 385 0.66 14.41 8.27
N THR A 386 1.70 14.31 7.44
CA THR A 386 2.90 15.15 7.51
C THR A 386 3.33 15.63 6.12
N THR A 387 3.62 16.92 6.01
CA THR A 387 4.32 17.50 4.86
C THR A 387 5.76 17.79 5.26
N ILE A 388 6.73 17.21 4.56
CA ILE A 388 8.15 17.52 4.74
C ILE A 388 8.67 18.19 3.49
N LEU A 389 9.13 19.43 3.62
CA LEU A 389 9.77 20.17 2.55
C LEU A 389 11.28 20.12 2.75
N LEU A 390 12.02 19.65 1.76
CA LEU A 390 13.47 19.58 1.78
C LEU A 390 14.09 20.65 0.89
N ARG A 391 15.33 21.04 1.17
CA ARG A 391 16.12 21.83 0.23
C ARG A 391 16.60 20.99 -0.95
N SER A 392 16.95 19.72 -0.72
CA SER A 392 17.35 18.77 -1.76
C SER A 392 16.96 17.35 -1.37
N MET A 393 16.64 16.49 -2.35
CA MET A 393 16.32 15.09 -2.10
C MET A 393 17.55 14.26 -1.67
N ALA A 394 18.76 14.80 -1.79
CA ALA A 394 19.97 14.17 -1.25
C ALA A 394 19.88 13.95 0.28
N ASP A 395 19.13 14.78 0.99
CA ASP A 395 18.95 14.71 2.45
C ASP A 395 17.84 13.71 2.87
N PHE A 396 17.11 13.11 1.93
CA PHE A 396 15.91 12.29 2.17
C PHE A 396 16.16 11.13 3.14
N ALA A 397 17.22 10.35 2.92
CA ALA A 397 17.55 9.20 3.76
C ALA A 397 17.89 9.62 5.20
N ALA A 398 18.74 10.64 5.35
CA ALA A 398 19.18 11.12 6.65
C ALA A 398 18.02 11.74 7.47
N VAL A 399 17.10 12.45 6.81
CA VAL A 399 15.88 12.97 7.45
C VAL A 399 14.94 11.84 7.85
N ASN A 400 14.75 10.83 7.00
CA ASN A 400 13.92 9.66 7.31
C ASN A 400 14.40 8.90 8.55
N ASP A 401 15.71 8.76 8.73
CA ASP A 401 16.28 8.10 9.91
C ASP A 401 15.92 8.80 11.22
N VAL A 402 15.75 10.12 11.21
CA VAL A 402 15.33 10.90 12.39
C VAL A 402 13.81 10.94 12.51
N TYR A 403 13.10 11.18 11.40
CA TYR A 403 11.64 11.24 11.32
C TYR A 403 10.99 9.93 11.78
N GLY A 404 11.52 8.78 11.35
CA GLY A 404 11.02 7.46 11.77
C GLY A 404 11.09 7.22 13.27
N ARG A 405 11.96 7.95 14.00
CA ARG A 405 12.05 7.87 15.48
C ARG A 405 10.94 8.65 16.19
N LEU A 406 10.06 9.33 15.46
CA LEU A 406 8.85 9.94 16.04
C LEU A 406 7.80 8.88 16.37
N PHE A 407 7.75 7.80 15.59
CA PHE A 407 6.70 6.79 15.70
C PHE A 407 7.24 5.55 16.40
N THR A 408 6.52 5.11 17.42
CA THR A 408 6.85 3.88 18.16
C THR A 408 5.80 2.78 17.97
N LYS A 409 4.68 3.15 17.34
CA LYS A 409 3.54 2.30 17.03
C LYS A 409 3.46 2.04 15.52
N PRO A 410 2.74 0.98 15.10
CA PRO A 410 2.51 0.74 13.68
C PRO A 410 1.64 1.86 13.10
N ASN A 411 1.62 1.95 11.77
CA ASN A 411 0.89 2.99 11.02
C ASN A 411 1.36 4.43 11.36
N PRO A 412 2.62 4.78 11.06
CA PRO A 412 3.06 6.19 11.12
C PRO A 412 2.19 7.08 10.23
N ALA A 413 2.22 8.39 10.45
CA ALA A 413 1.44 9.35 9.66
C ALA A 413 1.60 9.15 8.14
N ALA A 414 0.52 9.34 7.39
CA ALA A 414 0.62 9.50 5.94
C ALA A 414 1.48 10.73 5.60
N ARG A 415 2.17 10.72 4.46
CA ARG A 415 3.22 11.72 4.25
C ARG A 415 3.46 12.08 2.79
N VAL A 416 3.75 13.37 2.59
CA VAL A 416 4.34 13.90 1.35
C VAL A 416 5.71 14.47 1.67
N THR A 417 6.69 14.21 0.82
CA THR A 417 8.05 14.72 1.00
C THR A 417 8.62 15.17 -0.33
N VAL A 418 8.81 16.47 -0.49
CA VAL A 418 9.20 17.10 -1.76
C VAL A 418 10.33 18.11 -1.54
N ALA A 419 11.13 18.41 -2.58
CA ALA A 419 12.22 19.38 -2.47
C ALA A 419 11.87 20.69 -3.17
N CYS A 420 12.02 21.79 -2.42
CA CYS A 420 11.70 23.13 -2.86
C CYS A 420 12.95 23.95 -3.28
N GLY A 421 14.14 23.35 -3.23
CA GLY A 421 15.37 24.02 -3.66
C GLY A 421 15.68 25.29 -2.86
N ASP A 422 16.08 26.33 -3.59
CA ASP A 422 16.33 27.68 -3.06
C ASP A 422 15.06 28.52 -2.83
N ALA A 423 13.87 27.98 -3.10
CA ALA A 423 12.62 28.61 -2.66
C ALA A 423 12.44 28.55 -1.13
N LEU A 424 13.16 27.64 -0.45
CA LEU A 424 13.28 27.65 1.01
C LEU A 424 14.20 28.79 1.49
N PRO A 425 13.92 29.41 2.66
CA PRO A 425 14.74 30.46 3.25
C PRO A 425 16.20 30.05 3.46
N GLU A 426 17.14 30.96 3.29
CA GLU A 426 18.56 30.69 3.54
C GLU A 426 18.78 30.09 4.95
N GLY A 427 19.68 29.12 5.06
CA GLY A 427 19.93 28.39 6.30
C GLY A 427 18.89 27.31 6.65
N VAL A 428 17.71 27.32 6.03
CA VAL A 428 16.69 26.27 6.22
C VAL A 428 16.96 25.10 5.26
N ARG A 429 17.19 23.91 5.80
CA ARG A 429 17.38 22.66 5.03
C ARG A 429 16.10 21.83 4.94
N LEU A 430 15.21 21.97 5.92
CA LEU A 430 13.88 21.38 5.87
C LEU A 430 12.84 22.20 6.66
N MET A 431 11.58 22.04 6.26
CA MET A 431 10.41 22.49 7.00
C MET A 431 9.43 21.33 7.16
N VAL A 432 8.78 21.24 8.31
CA VAL A 432 7.80 20.18 8.63
C VAL A 432 6.47 20.80 9.03
N SER A 433 5.39 20.27 8.47
CA SER A 433 4.02 20.55 8.89
C SER A 433 3.31 19.24 9.22
N CYS A 434 2.48 19.22 10.27
CA CYS A 434 1.78 18.05 10.76
C CYS A 434 0.29 18.35 10.93
N VAL A 435 -0.56 17.40 10.53
CA VAL A 435 -1.98 17.33 10.91
C VAL A 435 -2.11 16.27 12.00
N ILE A 436 -2.74 16.65 13.10
CA ILE A 436 -2.93 15.84 14.30
C ILE A 436 -4.43 15.67 14.55
N ASP A 437 -4.86 14.43 14.69
CA ASP A 437 -6.22 14.13 15.14
C ASP A 437 -6.24 14.02 16.67
N LEU A 438 -7.13 14.78 17.31
CA LEU A 438 -7.36 14.76 18.76
C LEU A 438 -8.44 13.76 19.17
N GLY A 439 -9.03 13.05 18.19
CA GLY A 439 -9.98 11.97 18.39
C GLY A 439 -9.34 10.66 18.88
N PRO A 440 -10.18 9.63 19.14
CA PRO A 440 -9.71 8.34 19.64
C PRO A 440 -8.93 7.57 18.56
N ARG A 441 -7.65 7.27 18.83
CA ARG A 441 -6.77 6.52 17.90
C ARG A 441 -7.36 5.19 17.44
N SER A 442 -8.10 4.49 18.29
CA SER A 442 -8.72 3.20 17.98
C SER A 442 -9.85 3.28 16.95
N ALA A 443 -10.31 4.48 16.60
CA ALA A 443 -11.31 4.70 15.56
C ALA A 443 -10.69 4.95 14.18
N ARG A 444 -9.36 5.16 14.10
CA ARG A 444 -8.64 5.36 12.85
C ARG A 444 -8.37 4.01 12.18
N ASP A 445 -8.24 4.04 10.86
CA ASP A 445 -7.70 2.92 10.09
C ASP A 445 -6.49 3.38 9.29
N GLY A 446 -5.55 2.48 9.03
CA GLY A 446 -4.31 2.77 8.35
C GLY A 446 -3.99 1.75 7.29
N LEU A 447 -3.53 2.23 6.13
CA LEU A 447 -2.93 1.37 5.11
C LEU A 447 -1.42 1.57 5.13
N HIS A 448 -0.70 0.52 5.51
CA HIS A 448 0.75 0.49 5.56
C HIS A 448 1.26 -0.73 4.77
N VAL A 449 2.02 -0.51 3.70
CA VAL A 449 2.50 -1.56 2.79
C VAL A 449 4.02 -1.58 2.78
N GLN A 450 4.62 -2.56 3.44
CA GLN A 450 6.08 -2.66 3.50
C GLN A 450 6.64 -3.73 2.57
N SER A 451 5.80 -4.68 2.14
CA SER A 451 6.18 -5.75 1.23
C SER A 451 6.16 -5.34 -0.24
N ARG A 452 7.08 -5.92 -1.03
CA ARG A 452 6.98 -5.86 -2.49
C ARG A 452 5.88 -6.81 -2.96
N SER A 453 4.96 -6.29 -3.76
CA SER A 453 3.88 -7.04 -4.40
C SER A 453 3.67 -6.54 -5.84
N TYR A 454 2.67 -7.06 -6.55
CA TYR A 454 2.26 -6.51 -7.84
C TYR A 454 1.22 -5.39 -7.72
N TRP A 455 0.62 -5.20 -6.55
CA TRP A 455 -0.54 -4.33 -6.36
C TRP A 455 -0.18 -2.88 -6.03
N ALA A 456 0.63 -2.63 -5.01
CA ALA A 456 1.02 -1.27 -4.66
C ALA A 456 2.51 -1.19 -4.30
N PRO A 457 3.17 -0.04 -4.56
CA PRO A 457 4.53 0.17 -4.13
C PRO A 457 4.64 0.14 -2.60
N ALA A 458 5.69 -0.52 -2.11
CA ALA A 458 6.05 -0.45 -0.70
C ALA A 458 6.48 0.97 -0.29
N ASN A 459 6.29 1.34 0.97
CA ASN A 459 6.74 2.65 1.45
C ASN A 459 8.27 2.77 1.33
N ILE A 460 8.74 3.88 0.75
CA ILE A 460 10.18 4.18 0.62
C ILE A 460 10.76 4.93 1.83
N GLY A 461 9.99 5.05 2.90
CA GLY A 461 10.32 5.76 4.14
C GLY A 461 9.33 5.43 5.26
N PRO A 462 9.50 5.98 6.47
CA PRO A 462 8.67 5.62 7.61
C PRO A 462 7.38 6.45 7.65
N TYR A 463 6.44 6.12 6.76
CA TYR A 463 5.10 6.70 6.63
C TYR A 463 4.11 5.59 6.22
N SER A 464 2.80 5.82 6.37
CA SER A 464 1.75 4.93 5.85
C SER A 464 1.23 5.44 4.51
N GLN A 465 0.73 4.57 3.62
CA GLN A 465 0.08 5.00 2.37
C GLN A 465 -1.11 5.90 2.66
N ALA A 466 -1.93 5.56 3.65
CA ALA A 466 -3.08 6.35 4.02
C ALA A 466 -3.45 6.19 5.49
N ILE A 467 -4.07 7.23 6.04
CA ILE A 467 -4.70 7.21 7.37
C ILE A 467 -6.13 7.74 7.23
N SER A 468 -7.10 6.93 7.62
CA SER A 468 -8.52 7.27 7.68
C SER A 468 -8.88 7.77 9.08
N VAL A 469 -9.46 8.96 9.15
CA VAL A 469 -9.85 9.64 10.38
C VAL A 469 -11.35 9.91 10.34
N PRO A 470 -12.16 9.21 11.15
CA PRO A 470 -13.59 9.46 11.24
C PRO A 470 -13.88 10.91 11.64
N GLN A 471 -14.85 11.52 10.98
CA GLN A 471 -15.33 12.87 11.29
C GLN A 471 -16.74 12.81 11.91
N SER A 472 -17.04 13.79 12.77
CA SER A 472 -18.28 13.95 13.56
C SER A 472 -18.46 13.00 14.76
N GLN A 473 -19.29 13.41 15.73
CA GLN A 473 -19.64 12.59 16.91
C GLN A 473 -20.44 11.33 16.52
N GLU A 474 -21.14 11.35 15.38
CA GLU A 474 -21.94 10.22 14.87
C GLU A 474 -21.21 9.39 13.80
N LYS A 475 -19.96 9.74 13.44
CA LYS A 475 -19.15 9.06 12.43
C LYS A 475 -19.87 8.95 11.07
N GLU A 476 -20.31 10.06 10.49
CA GLU A 476 -21.03 10.01 9.21
C GLU A 476 -20.12 9.75 8.00
N TYR A 477 -18.88 10.22 8.07
CA TYR A 477 -17.84 9.99 7.05
C TYR A 477 -16.45 9.95 7.71
N SER A 478 -15.43 9.61 6.93
CA SER A 478 -14.02 9.67 7.34
C SER A 478 -13.20 10.42 6.31
N LEU A 479 -12.24 11.21 6.76
CA LEU A 479 -11.23 11.82 5.91
C LEU A 479 -10.07 10.86 5.73
N VAL A 480 -9.70 10.57 4.49
CA VAL A 480 -8.62 9.66 4.14
C VAL A 480 -7.43 10.47 3.65
N TYR A 481 -6.46 10.67 4.53
CA TYR A 481 -5.20 11.34 4.22
C TYR A 481 -4.30 10.39 3.47
N VAL A 482 -4.03 10.66 2.19
CA VAL A 482 -3.19 9.80 1.35
C VAL A 482 -1.80 10.42 1.16
N ALA A 483 -0.78 9.60 1.38
CA ALA A 483 0.62 9.93 1.13
C ALA A 483 0.87 10.23 -0.35
N GLY A 484 1.99 10.89 -0.63
CA GLY A 484 2.40 11.16 -2.01
C GLY A 484 2.65 9.88 -2.80
N GLN A 485 2.07 9.80 -4.00
CA GLN A 485 2.18 8.65 -4.90
C GLN A 485 3.11 8.98 -6.06
N ILE A 486 4.18 8.20 -6.19
CA ILE A 486 5.19 8.32 -7.24
C ILE A 486 5.12 7.11 -8.20
N PRO A 487 5.62 7.22 -9.44
CA PRO A 487 5.43 6.22 -10.49
C PRO A 487 6.38 5.01 -10.36
N LEU A 488 6.33 4.32 -9.22
CA LEU A 488 7.09 3.09 -9.00
C LEU A 488 6.34 1.89 -9.59
N VAL A 489 7.06 0.99 -10.25
CA VAL A 489 6.55 -0.34 -10.57
C VAL A 489 6.56 -1.18 -9.28
N PRO A 490 5.40 -1.63 -8.76
CA PRO A 490 5.30 -2.23 -7.42
C PRO A 490 6.27 -3.40 -7.18
N ALA A 491 6.41 -4.29 -8.16
CA ALA A 491 7.20 -5.50 -8.03
C ALA A 491 8.71 -5.25 -7.94
N SER A 492 9.21 -4.25 -8.68
CA SER A 492 10.63 -3.92 -8.75
C SER A 492 11.04 -2.81 -7.79
N MET A 493 10.08 -1.96 -7.37
CA MET A 493 10.32 -0.71 -6.62
C MET A 493 11.22 0.28 -7.37
N GLU A 494 11.20 0.23 -8.71
CA GLU A 494 11.90 1.17 -9.59
C GLU A 494 10.91 2.15 -10.22
N VAL A 495 11.39 3.36 -10.53
CA VAL A 495 10.62 4.34 -11.29
C VAL A 495 10.37 3.79 -12.68
N PHE A 496 9.15 3.93 -13.20
CA PHE A 496 8.78 3.40 -14.52
C PHE A 496 9.71 3.89 -15.63
N GLN A 497 10.15 2.95 -16.47
CA GLN A 497 10.97 3.16 -17.66
C GLN A 497 10.37 2.39 -18.84
N ALA A 498 10.09 3.08 -19.95
CA ALA A 498 9.43 2.45 -21.11
C ALA A 498 10.26 1.32 -21.73
N GLU A 499 11.58 1.49 -21.83
CA GLU A 499 12.49 0.48 -22.36
C GLU A 499 12.42 -0.83 -21.57
N LYS A 500 12.38 -0.74 -20.23
CA LYS A 500 12.41 -1.90 -19.35
C LYS A 500 11.07 -2.62 -19.31
N GLU A 501 9.97 -1.86 -19.24
CA GLU A 501 8.62 -2.42 -19.01
C GLU A 501 7.89 -2.76 -20.31
N LEU A 502 8.19 -2.04 -21.41
CA LEU A 502 7.49 -2.18 -22.69
C LEU A 502 8.41 -2.54 -23.86
N GLY A 503 9.74 -2.48 -23.68
CA GLY A 503 10.70 -2.71 -24.78
C GLY A 503 10.74 -1.56 -25.80
N GLU A 504 10.24 -0.37 -25.43
CA GLU A 504 10.18 0.80 -26.30
C GLU A 504 11.39 1.72 -26.06
N GLU A 505 12.23 1.95 -27.08
CA GLU A 505 13.33 2.93 -27.01
C GLU A 505 12.79 4.37 -27.03
N ILE A 506 13.29 5.21 -26.11
CA ILE A 506 12.88 6.60 -26.00
C ILE A 506 13.86 7.48 -26.78
N ILE A 507 13.53 7.84 -28.02
CA ILE A 507 14.33 8.76 -28.84
C ILE A 507 13.52 10.01 -29.20
N GLY A 508 13.94 11.19 -28.74
CA GLY A 508 13.34 12.48 -29.09
C GLY A 508 12.20 12.97 -28.18
N SER A 509 11.77 14.22 -28.36
CA SER A 509 10.90 14.95 -27.43
C SER A 509 9.47 14.38 -27.30
N SER A 510 8.89 13.83 -28.36
CA SER A 510 7.56 13.19 -28.30
C SER A 510 7.55 11.94 -27.42
N ASN A 511 8.68 11.23 -27.35
CA ASN A 511 8.83 10.04 -26.50
C ASN A 511 9.04 10.40 -25.02
N GLU A 512 9.67 11.55 -24.72
CA GLU A 512 9.77 12.07 -23.35
C GLU A 512 8.41 12.49 -22.77
N GLN A 513 7.57 13.16 -23.58
CA GLN A 513 6.20 13.49 -23.17
C GLN A 513 5.37 12.23 -22.91
N MET A 514 5.48 11.21 -23.78
CA MET A 514 4.81 9.93 -23.59
C MET A 514 5.29 9.21 -22.31
N LEU A 515 6.59 9.26 -22.00
CA LEU A 515 7.12 8.72 -20.75
C LEU A 515 6.53 9.43 -19.53
N PHE A 516 6.44 10.76 -19.56
CA PHE A 516 5.78 11.53 -18.50
C PHE A 516 4.31 11.12 -18.36
N VAL A 517 3.57 10.99 -19.46
CA VAL A 517 2.16 10.54 -19.44
C VAL A 517 2.02 9.18 -18.76
N LYS A 518 2.84 8.20 -19.15
CA LYS A 518 2.83 6.86 -18.54
C LYS A 518 3.14 6.93 -17.03
N ARG A 519 4.17 7.68 -16.63
CA ARG A 519 4.52 7.88 -15.22
C ARG A 519 3.38 8.54 -14.43
N MET A 520 2.81 9.61 -14.97
CA MET A 520 1.70 10.33 -14.37
C MET A 520 0.50 9.42 -14.12
N TYR A 521 0.12 8.60 -15.09
CA TYR A 521 -0.96 7.64 -14.93
C TYR A 521 -0.62 6.50 -13.96
N LEU A 522 0.63 6.03 -13.91
CA LEU A 522 1.01 4.99 -12.94
C LEU A 522 0.92 5.48 -11.51
N ALA A 523 1.40 6.70 -11.26
CA ALA A 523 1.28 7.34 -9.95
C ALA A 523 -0.20 7.59 -9.58
N LEU A 524 -1.03 8.00 -10.54
CA LEU A 524 -2.47 8.17 -10.35
C LEU A 524 -3.19 6.84 -10.07
N GLN A 525 -2.79 5.76 -10.73
CA GLN A 525 -3.31 4.41 -10.49
C GLN A 525 -3.03 3.95 -9.06
N HIS A 526 -1.83 4.23 -8.52
CA HIS A 526 -1.52 3.91 -7.12
C HIS A 526 -2.42 4.66 -6.16
N LEU A 527 -2.67 5.95 -6.43
CA LEU A 527 -3.62 6.76 -5.66
C LEU A 527 -5.03 6.13 -5.70
N TRP A 528 -5.47 5.69 -6.87
CA TRP A 528 -6.79 5.09 -7.05
C TRP A 528 -6.94 3.74 -6.35
N ARG A 529 -5.93 2.87 -6.45
CA ARG A 529 -5.89 1.58 -5.74
C ARG A 529 -5.94 1.77 -4.22
N ILE A 530 -5.21 2.75 -3.68
CA ILE A 530 -5.29 3.12 -2.26
C ILE A 530 -6.68 3.61 -1.90
N GLY A 531 -7.29 4.46 -2.73
CA GLY A 531 -8.66 4.95 -2.53
C GLY A 531 -9.67 3.81 -2.42
N LYS A 532 -9.63 2.84 -3.35
CA LYS A 532 -10.49 1.65 -3.35
C LYS A 532 -10.37 0.85 -2.05
N VAL A 533 -9.15 0.52 -1.61
CA VAL A 533 -8.93 -0.25 -0.35
C VAL A 533 -9.30 0.55 0.91
N MET A 534 -9.18 1.87 0.87
CA MET A 534 -9.57 2.75 1.98
C MET A 534 -11.04 3.16 1.94
N ASN A 535 -11.84 2.56 1.05
CA ASN A 535 -13.26 2.86 0.85
C ASN A 535 -13.56 4.34 0.57
N VAL A 536 -12.64 5.02 -0.13
CA VAL A 536 -12.87 6.39 -0.62
C VAL A 536 -13.97 6.32 -1.68
N GLY A 537 -15.06 7.05 -1.48
CA GLY A 537 -16.10 7.22 -2.49
C GLY A 537 -15.88 8.47 -3.35
N TRP A 538 -15.22 9.50 -2.79
CA TRP A 538 -14.98 10.76 -3.52
C TRP A 538 -13.65 11.40 -3.12
N TRP A 539 -12.95 12.01 -4.08
CA TRP A 539 -11.76 12.82 -3.82
C TRP A 539 -12.14 14.30 -3.69
N THR A 540 -11.60 14.97 -2.66
CA THR A 540 -11.85 16.42 -2.47
C THR A 540 -11.11 17.29 -3.50
N GLY A 541 -10.05 16.74 -4.11
CA GLY A 541 -9.22 17.37 -5.12
C GLY A 541 -7.82 16.76 -5.10
N ALA A 542 -6.92 17.29 -5.92
CA ALA A 542 -5.55 16.78 -5.99
C ALA A 542 -4.52 17.89 -6.20
N VAL A 543 -3.32 17.63 -5.69
CA VAL A 543 -2.11 18.38 -6.01
C VAL A 543 -1.16 17.47 -6.77
N ALA A 544 -0.80 17.88 -7.99
CA ALA A 544 0.22 17.22 -8.81
C ALA A 544 1.55 17.98 -8.66
N PHE A 545 2.50 17.41 -7.94
CA PHE A 545 3.85 17.95 -7.88
C PHE A 545 4.64 17.52 -9.11
N ILE A 546 5.18 18.47 -9.86
CA ILE A 546 5.83 18.21 -11.16
C ILE A 546 7.26 18.74 -11.12
N THR A 547 8.19 18.01 -11.72
CA THR A 547 9.59 18.43 -11.88
C THR A 547 10.18 18.00 -13.22
N GLY A 548 11.47 18.30 -13.42
CA GLY A 548 12.28 17.81 -14.54
C GLY A 548 12.19 18.67 -15.79
N PRO A 549 13.04 18.41 -16.79
CA PRO A 549 13.15 19.21 -18.01
C PRO A 549 11.86 19.18 -18.85
N GLY A 550 11.69 20.17 -19.72
CA GLY A 550 10.56 20.30 -20.64
C GLY A 550 9.55 21.39 -20.26
N ASP A 551 8.46 21.45 -21.01
CA ASP A 551 7.42 22.46 -20.80
C ASP A 551 6.50 22.05 -19.64
N VAL A 552 6.70 22.71 -18.49
CA VAL A 552 5.91 22.48 -17.27
C VAL A 552 4.44 22.81 -17.46
N GLN A 553 4.11 23.78 -18.32
CA GLN A 553 2.71 24.10 -18.63
C GLN A 553 2.04 22.93 -19.35
N ILE A 554 2.73 22.27 -20.29
CA ILE A 554 2.23 21.05 -20.93
C ILE A 554 2.05 19.94 -19.89
N LYS A 555 3.04 19.69 -19.02
CA LYS A 555 2.92 18.68 -17.96
C LYS A 555 1.73 18.95 -17.02
N ALA A 556 1.54 20.21 -16.62
CA ALA A 556 0.41 20.64 -15.79
C ALA A 556 -0.94 20.42 -16.49
N ARG A 557 -1.02 20.72 -17.79
CA ARG A 557 -2.21 20.43 -18.60
C ARG A 557 -2.49 18.93 -18.67
N LEU A 558 -1.47 18.13 -18.97
CA LEU A 558 -1.60 16.66 -19.04
C LEU A 558 -2.09 16.08 -17.71
N ALA A 559 -1.56 16.57 -16.58
CA ALA A 559 -2.00 16.18 -15.25
C ALA A 559 -3.47 16.56 -15.00
N TRP A 560 -3.90 17.76 -15.39
CA TRP A 560 -5.31 18.16 -15.32
C TRP A 560 -6.21 17.25 -16.16
N GLU A 561 -5.82 16.95 -17.40
CA GLU A 561 -6.58 16.07 -18.29
C GLU A 561 -6.71 14.66 -17.71
N ALA A 562 -5.65 14.13 -17.10
CA ALA A 562 -5.69 12.84 -16.42
C ALA A 562 -6.62 12.85 -15.21
N TRP A 563 -6.53 13.90 -14.37
CA TRP A 563 -7.41 14.08 -13.22
C TRP A 563 -8.87 14.21 -13.64
N ARG A 564 -9.16 14.95 -14.71
CA ARG A 564 -10.51 15.04 -15.27
C ARG A 564 -10.98 13.69 -15.78
N GLY A 565 -10.14 12.99 -16.55
CA GLY A 565 -10.48 11.72 -17.19
C GLY A 565 -10.91 10.63 -16.20
N VAL A 566 -10.24 10.52 -15.04
CA VAL A 566 -10.65 9.56 -13.99
C VAL A 566 -11.95 9.92 -13.28
N HIS A 567 -12.49 11.12 -13.49
CA HIS A 567 -13.79 11.57 -12.97
C HIS A 567 -14.87 11.67 -14.07
N GLU A 568 -14.63 11.14 -15.28
CA GLU A 568 -15.66 11.01 -16.32
C GLU A 568 -16.57 9.81 -16.02
N ARG A 569 -17.91 10.00 -16.03
CA ARG A 569 -18.87 8.93 -15.74
C ARG A 569 -18.75 7.76 -16.71
N GLU A 570 -18.55 8.05 -18.00
CA GLU A 570 -18.48 7.03 -19.05
C GLU A 570 -17.30 6.04 -18.88
N LEU A 571 -16.28 6.42 -18.11
CA LEU A 571 -15.16 5.52 -17.81
C LEU A 571 -15.58 4.35 -16.92
N TRP A 572 -16.54 4.57 -16.02
CA TRP A 572 -16.88 3.64 -14.93
C TRP A 572 -18.21 2.90 -15.14
N GLU A 573 -19.08 3.36 -16.04
CA GLU A 573 -20.40 2.75 -16.30
C GLU A 573 -20.37 1.43 -17.13
N ASN A 574 -19.20 0.95 -17.57
CA ASN A 574 -19.08 -0.20 -18.49
C ASN A 574 -18.72 -1.55 -17.83
N ASP A 575 -18.64 -1.67 -16.50
CA ASP A 575 -18.04 -2.84 -15.81
C ASP A 575 -18.86 -3.39 -14.62
N ASP A 576 -20.16 -3.63 -14.81
CA ASP A 576 -20.99 -4.40 -13.85
C ASP A 576 -20.76 -5.94 -13.96
N GLU A 577 -19.54 -6.42 -13.71
CA GLU A 577 -19.31 -7.84 -13.38
C GLU A 577 -18.53 -7.95 -12.06
N GLU A 578 -19.26 -8.23 -10.98
CA GLU A 578 -18.84 -8.38 -9.58
C GLU A 578 -17.80 -9.50 -9.35
N GLU A 579 -16.83 -9.28 -8.47
CA GLU A 579 -16.13 -10.36 -7.76
C GLU A 579 -15.90 -9.95 -6.27
N ASP A 580 -16.88 -10.28 -5.43
CA ASP A 580 -16.82 -10.08 -3.97
C ASP A 580 -15.85 -11.06 -3.31
N GLY A 581 -14.61 -10.63 -3.10
CA GLY A 581 -13.63 -11.32 -2.26
C GLY A 581 -13.87 -11.03 -0.77
N LEU A 582 -14.75 -11.81 -0.13
CA LEU A 582 -15.02 -11.75 1.32
C LEU A 582 -13.78 -12.16 2.16
N ASP A 583 -13.22 -11.24 2.96
CA ASP A 583 -12.26 -11.58 4.02
C ASP A 583 -13.02 -11.97 5.30
N VAL A 584 -13.05 -13.28 5.60
CA VAL A 584 -13.79 -13.89 6.70
C VAL A 584 -13.14 -13.57 8.07
N TRP A 585 -11.89 -13.11 8.10
CA TRP A 585 -11.14 -12.82 9.32
C TRP A 585 -11.66 -11.58 10.06
N ASP A 586 -11.92 -10.50 9.33
CA ASP A 586 -12.35 -9.22 9.89
C ASP A 586 -13.70 -9.35 10.61
N ARG A 587 -14.57 -10.26 10.14
CA ARG A 587 -15.92 -10.49 10.69
C ARG A 587 -15.96 -10.98 12.14
N ARG A 588 -14.88 -11.58 12.65
CA ARG A 588 -14.90 -12.32 13.93
C ARG A 588 -14.07 -11.67 15.05
N TYR A 589 -13.05 -10.88 14.73
CA TYR A 589 -12.10 -10.34 15.74
C TYR A 589 -11.76 -8.85 15.60
N GLY A 590 -12.25 -8.16 14.57
CA GLY A 590 -12.11 -6.71 14.50
C GLY A 590 -13.00 -6.01 15.53
N GLY A 591 -12.43 -5.05 16.27
CA GLY A 591 -13.11 -4.34 17.36
C GLY A 591 -14.49 -3.84 16.95
N MET A 592 -15.44 -4.01 17.89
CA MET A 592 -16.90 -3.91 17.76
C MET A 592 -17.44 -2.49 17.47
N GLY A 593 -16.83 -1.77 16.52
CA GLY A 593 -17.23 -0.43 16.10
C GLY A 593 -16.83 -0.03 14.66
N SER A 594 -16.24 -0.94 13.87
CA SER A 594 -15.84 -0.67 12.47
C SER A 594 -16.42 -1.64 11.44
N LEU A 595 -17.24 -2.61 11.87
CA LEU A 595 -17.45 -3.87 11.14
C LEU A 595 -18.91 -4.19 10.78
N ALA A 596 -19.72 -3.15 10.59
CA ALA A 596 -20.91 -3.24 9.75
C ALA A 596 -20.62 -2.83 8.29
N LYS A 597 -19.36 -2.49 7.96
CA LYS A 597 -18.99 -1.72 6.76
C LYS A 597 -18.29 -2.46 5.64
N GLU A 598 -17.58 -3.55 5.91
CA GLU A 598 -16.80 -4.26 4.87
C GLU A 598 -17.58 -5.39 4.19
N THR A 599 -18.85 -5.57 4.53
CA THR A 599 -19.84 -6.39 3.79
C THR A 599 -20.96 -5.54 3.16
N ALA A 600 -20.87 -4.21 3.21
CA ALA A 600 -21.53 -3.37 2.22
C ALA A 600 -20.56 -3.34 1.02
N GLY A 601 -21.03 -3.65 -0.20
CA GLY A 601 -20.18 -3.76 -1.39
C GLY A 601 -19.16 -2.62 -1.48
N ILE A 602 -17.99 -2.92 -2.04
CA ILE A 602 -16.91 -1.94 -2.29
C ILE A 602 -17.55 -0.66 -2.80
N GLN A 603 -17.39 0.45 -2.07
CA GLN A 603 -18.01 1.69 -2.52
C GLN A 603 -17.43 2.08 -3.88
N PRO A 604 -18.27 2.48 -4.84
CA PRO A 604 -17.77 2.90 -6.14
C PRO A 604 -16.84 4.09 -5.95
N LEU A 605 -15.74 4.11 -6.71
CA LEU A 605 -14.81 5.23 -6.75
C LEU A 605 -14.57 5.59 -8.22
N PRO A 606 -15.16 6.69 -8.72
CA PRO A 606 -15.96 7.69 -8.00
C PRO A 606 -17.41 7.27 -7.74
N ASP A 607 -17.95 7.61 -6.58
CA ASP A 607 -19.38 7.48 -6.25
C ASP A 607 -20.14 8.71 -6.76
N PHE A 608 -20.55 8.67 -8.03
CA PHE A 608 -21.29 9.79 -8.66
C PHE A 608 -22.66 10.06 -8.02
N SER A 609 -23.21 9.12 -7.24
CA SER A 609 -24.47 9.34 -6.49
C SER A 609 -24.32 10.41 -5.39
N ARG A 610 -23.07 10.73 -5.04
CA ARG A 610 -22.72 11.69 -3.98
C ARG A 610 -22.47 13.08 -4.50
N ILE A 611 -22.69 13.39 -5.78
CA ILE A 611 -22.50 14.74 -6.35
C ILE A 611 -23.87 15.33 -6.69
N SER A 612 -24.05 16.63 -6.50
CA SER A 612 -25.26 17.31 -6.97
C SER A 612 -25.18 17.55 -8.49
N ASP A 613 -26.25 17.24 -9.24
CA ASP A 613 -26.33 17.54 -10.69
C ASP A 613 -26.26 19.07 -11.01
N SER A 614 -26.26 19.92 -9.97
CA SER A 614 -26.20 21.38 -10.06
C SER A 614 -24.80 21.99 -10.06
N ALA A 615 -23.74 21.22 -9.78
CA ALA A 615 -22.38 21.74 -9.77
C ALA A 615 -21.87 22.01 -11.21
N SER A 616 -21.31 23.20 -11.47
CA SER A 616 -20.87 23.64 -12.81
C SER A 616 -19.68 22.84 -13.38
N SER A 617 -19.07 21.96 -12.60
CA SER A 617 -18.08 20.96 -13.03
C SER A 617 -18.08 19.79 -12.05
N ASN A 618 -18.25 18.56 -12.55
CA ASN A 618 -18.22 17.33 -11.74
C ASN A 618 -16.79 16.88 -11.40
N VAL A 619 -15.78 17.73 -11.62
CA VAL A 619 -14.36 17.40 -11.45
C VAL A 619 -13.87 18.04 -10.15
N PRO A 620 -13.30 17.27 -9.21
CA PRO A 620 -12.73 17.83 -8.00
C PRO A 620 -11.60 18.84 -8.26
N GLY A 621 -11.33 19.69 -7.26
CA GLY A 621 -10.31 20.72 -7.33
C GLY A 621 -8.92 20.19 -7.73
N PHE A 622 -8.13 21.03 -8.41
CA PHE A 622 -6.82 20.63 -8.93
C PHE A 622 -5.81 21.77 -8.88
N LEU A 623 -4.58 21.44 -8.47
CA LEU A 623 -3.41 22.31 -8.59
C LEU A 623 -2.22 21.49 -9.11
N ALA A 624 -1.50 22.02 -10.09
CA ALA A 624 -0.17 21.54 -10.46
C ALA A 624 0.88 22.48 -9.88
N VAL A 625 1.88 21.93 -9.21
CA VAL A 625 2.90 22.70 -8.47
C VAL A 625 4.28 22.26 -8.94
N GLU A 626 5.04 23.19 -9.50
CA GLU A 626 6.41 22.93 -9.94
C GLU A 626 7.38 23.04 -8.77
N LEU A 627 8.17 22.00 -8.58
CA LEU A 627 9.17 21.89 -7.52
C LEU A 627 10.57 21.64 -8.09
N ASP A 628 11.57 21.57 -7.21
CA ASP A 628 12.97 21.39 -7.61
C ASP A 628 13.30 19.91 -7.83
N GLU A 629 12.96 19.05 -6.86
CA GLU A 629 13.19 17.61 -6.95
C GLU A 629 12.06 16.82 -6.26
N LEU A 630 11.75 15.62 -6.77
CA LEU A 630 10.85 14.65 -6.15
C LEU A 630 11.61 13.40 -5.70
N PRO A 631 11.05 12.60 -4.77
CA PRO A 631 11.66 11.35 -4.34
C PRO A 631 12.00 10.44 -5.51
N ARG A 632 13.17 9.77 -5.44
CA ARG A 632 13.68 8.87 -6.49
C ARG A 632 13.94 9.55 -7.85
N GLY A 633 13.90 10.89 -7.92
CA GLY A 633 14.14 11.63 -9.15
C GLY A 633 13.04 11.43 -10.20
N CYS A 634 11.81 11.14 -9.77
CA CYS A 634 10.66 11.11 -10.69
C CYS A 634 10.22 12.54 -11.06
N ASP A 635 9.37 12.63 -12.08
CA ASP A 635 8.87 13.88 -12.68
C ASP A 635 7.46 14.25 -12.23
N ILE A 636 6.78 13.36 -11.50
CA ILE A 636 5.40 13.52 -11.00
C ILE A 636 5.23 12.82 -9.64
N GLU A 637 4.49 13.48 -8.74
CA GLU A 637 3.97 12.92 -7.48
C GLU A 637 2.54 13.43 -7.25
N TRP A 638 1.59 12.53 -7.02
CA TRP A 638 0.20 12.89 -6.72
C TRP A 638 -0.06 12.91 -5.21
N GLN A 639 -0.76 13.93 -4.74
CA GLN A 639 -1.27 14.05 -3.38
C GLN A 639 -2.77 14.36 -3.43
N SER A 640 -3.55 13.69 -2.57
CA SER A 640 -4.99 13.92 -2.50
C SER A 640 -5.53 13.62 -1.10
N LEU A 641 -6.73 14.12 -0.82
CA LEU A 641 -7.53 13.84 0.37
C LEU A 641 -8.87 13.25 -0.07
N GLY A 642 -9.17 12.05 0.40
CA GLY A 642 -10.40 11.31 0.08
C GLY A 642 -11.47 11.41 1.17
N VAL A 643 -12.71 11.11 0.80
CA VAL A 643 -13.86 10.99 1.70
C VAL A 643 -14.40 9.56 1.62
N ALA A 644 -14.46 8.90 2.77
CA ALA A 644 -15.04 7.56 2.94
C ALA A 644 -16.40 7.67 3.63
N TYR A 645 -17.51 7.36 2.94
CA TYR A 645 -18.86 7.53 3.48
C TYR A 645 -19.27 6.36 4.36
N GLN A 646 -19.88 6.64 5.53
CA GLN A 646 -20.34 5.59 6.43
C GLN A 646 -21.77 5.14 6.12
N ASN A 647 -22.64 6.05 5.67
CA ASN A 647 -24.06 5.78 5.37
C ASN A 647 -24.49 6.36 3.99
N SER A 648 -25.52 5.78 3.39
CA SER A 648 -26.11 6.23 2.12
C SER A 648 -26.83 7.59 2.22
N ALA A 649 -27.21 8.01 3.43
CA ALA A 649 -27.92 9.26 3.68
C ALA A 649 -27.01 10.48 3.89
N THR A 650 -25.69 10.30 4.02
CA THR A 650 -24.74 11.39 4.23
C THR A 650 -24.66 12.27 2.97
N PRO A 651 -24.99 13.57 3.04
CA PRO A 651 -25.02 14.45 1.88
C PRO A 651 -23.62 14.69 1.30
N CYS A 652 -23.59 15.09 0.02
CA CYS A 652 -22.40 15.57 -0.68
C CYS A 652 -21.72 16.67 0.11
N ILE A 653 -20.46 16.49 0.48
CA ILE A 653 -19.68 17.55 1.11
C ILE A 653 -18.73 18.16 0.07
N GLU A 654 -19.33 18.80 -0.93
CA GLU A 654 -18.65 19.68 -1.92
C GLU A 654 -17.85 20.81 -1.23
N SER A 655 -18.02 21.03 0.08
CA SER A 655 -17.45 22.14 0.86
C SER A 655 -16.36 21.76 1.88
N LEU A 656 -15.86 20.51 1.95
CA LEU A 656 -14.81 20.18 2.93
C LEU A 656 -13.46 20.81 2.61
N VAL A 657 -13.09 20.79 1.33
CA VAL A 657 -11.84 21.38 0.87
C VAL A 657 -12.08 22.17 -0.40
N SER A 658 -11.66 23.43 -0.42
CA SER A 658 -11.67 24.25 -1.62
C SER A 658 -10.26 24.40 -2.18
N TYR A 659 -10.14 24.24 -3.50
CA TYR A 659 -8.91 24.47 -4.25
C TYR A 659 -9.08 25.76 -5.05
N ILE A 660 -8.29 26.77 -4.73
CA ILE A 660 -8.46 28.12 -5.26
C ILE A 660 -7.18 28.51 -5.99
N GLY A 661 -7.32 28.75 -7.29
CA GLY A 661 -6.24 29.32 -8.12
C GLY A 661 -6.38 30.84 -8.21
N LEU A 662 -5.26 31.55 -8.04
CA LEU A 662 -5.24 33.02 -7.97
C LEU A 662 -4.41 33.59 -9.12
N GLN A 663 -4.92 34.62 -9.80
CA GLN A 663 -4.35 35.08 -11.08
C GLN A 663 -3.27 36.15 -10.91
N SER A 664 -3.22 36.83 -9.76
CA SER A 664 -2.22 37.87 -9.46
C SER A 664 -1.77 37.88 -8.01
N ASP A 665 -0.58 38.40 -7.73
CA ASP A 665 -0.04 38.56 -6.37
C ASP A 665 -0.92 39.45 -5.48
N GLN A 666 -1.54 40.49 -6.07
CA GLN A 666 -2.49 41.37 -5.37
C GLN A 666 -3.75 40.61 -4.98
N GLU A 667 -4.30 39.81 -5.90
CA GLU A 667 -5.45 38.95 -5.61
C GLU A 667 -5.10 37.91 -4.54
N LEU A 668 -3.91 37.30 -4.62
CA LEU A 668 -3.44 36.32 -3.65
C LEU A 668 -3.40 36.90 -2.24
N ARG A 669 -2.71 38.04 -2.05
CA ARG A 669 -2.63 38.67 -0.73
C ARG A 669 -3.99 39.18 -0.25
N ALA A 670 -4.79 39.80 -1.12
CA ALA A 670 -6.10 40.32 -0.74
C ALA A 670 -7.07 39.22 -0.35
N ARG A 671 -7.17 38.13 -1.16
CA ARG A 671 -8.00 36.97 -0.86
C ARG A 671 -7.56 36.25 0.40
N LEU A 672 -6.25 36.06 0.60
CA LEU A 672 -5.76 35.43 1.82
C LEU A 672 -6.01 36.29 3.05
N LEU A 673 -5.89 37.62 2.97
CA LEU A 673 -6.25 38.52 4.07
C LEU A 673 -7.74 38.47 4.36
N ASP A 674 -8.58 38.46 3.33
CA ASP A 674 -10.03 38.32 3.44
C ASP A 674 -10.38 36.98 4.13
N MET A 675 -9.85 35.87 3.62
CA MET A 675 -10.00 34.53 4.20
C MET A 675 -9.52 34.48 5.66
N VAL A 676 -8.29 34.90 5.95
CA VAL A 676 -7.74 34.94 7.32
C VAL A 676 -8.56 35.87 8.24
N SER A 677 -9.24 36.88 7.68
CA SER A 677 -10.12 37.77 8.43
C SER A 677 -11.52 37.20 8.67
N GLU A 678 -12.11 36.50 7.69
CA GLU A 678 -13.36 35.74 7.83
C GLU A 678 -13.19 34.57 8.83
N VAL A 679 -12.01 33.95 8.82
CA VAL A 679 -11.49 32.93 9.76
C VAL A 679 -11.41 33.41 11.22
N LYS A 680 -11.41 34.72 11.47
CA LYS A 680 -11.49 35.26 12.83
C LYS A 680 -12.94 35.32 13.36
N PHE A 681 -13.93 35.25 12.48
CA PHE A 681 -15.35 35.39 12.83
C PHE A 681 -16.09 34.05 12.91
N TYR A 682 -15.75 33.11 12.03
CA TYR A 682 -16.20 31.72 12.04
C TYR A 682 -14.98 30.83 12.27
N GLU A 683 -15.15 29.68 12.93
CA GLU A 683 -14.09 28.79 13.42
C GLU A 683 -12.90 28.59 12.45
N LYS A 684 -11.69 28.42 13.01
CA LYS A 684 -10.42 28.64 12.29
C LYS A 684 -10.23 27.70 11.08
N ILE A 685 -10.36 28.20 9.86
CA ILE A 685 -10.05 27.45 8.61
C ILE A 685 -8.54 27.18 8.53
N GLN A 686 -8.16 25.96 8.15
CA GLN A 686 -6.77 25.62 7.81
C GLN A 686 -6.50 25.93 6.33
N ALA A 687 -5.49 26.75 6.07
CA ALA A 687 -5.07 27.09 4.71
C ALA A 687 -3.63 26.63 4.43
N THR A 688 -3.45 26.00 3.27
CA THR A 688 -2.12 25.71 2.70
C THR A 688 -1.94 26.50 1.43
N VAL A 689 -0.85 27.27 1.34
CA VAL A 689 -0.56 28.17 0.24
C VAL A 689 0.66 27.65 -0.53
N TYR A 690 0.45 27.42 -1.82
CA TYR A 690 1.47 27.10 -2.81
C TYR A 690 1.82 28.39 -3.55
N THR A 691 3.06 28.87 -3.44
CA THR A 691 3.41 30.14 -4.09
C THR A 691 4.90 30.21 -4.48
N PRO A 692 5.22 30.84 -5.62
CA PRO A 692 6.59 31.26 -5.95
C PRO A 692 7.09 32.42 -5.10
N ASN A 693 6.19 33.17 -4.44
CA ASN A 693 6.51 34.37 -3.67
C ASN A 693 6.06 34.25 -2.21
N ALA A 694 6.75 33.38 -1.45
CA ALA A 694 6.45 33.10 -0.05
C ALA A 694 6.51 34.33 0.87
N SER A 695 7.27 35.37 0.50
CA SER A 695 7.36 36.62 1.25
C SER A 695 6.02 37.38 1.36
N LEU A 696 5.10 37.16 0.41
CA LEU A 696 3.77 37.77 0.42
C LEU A 696 2.83 37.18 1.47
N VAL A 697 3.16 36.03 2.03
CA VAL A 697 2.28 35.26 2.92
C VAL A 697 2.98 34.84 4.22
N SER A 698 4.27 35.14 4.38
CA SER A 698 5.05 34.77 5.57
C SER A 698 4.54 35.41 6.87
N ASP A 699 3.81 36.51 6.77
CA ASP A 699 3.17 37.20 7.90
C ASP A 699 1.80 36.61 8.29
N LEU A 700 1.25 35.69 7.50
CA LEU A 700 -0.08 35.11 7.69
C LEU A 700 -0.03 33.79 8.46
N ASP A 701 -1.12 33.47 9.16
CA ASP A 701 -1.27 32.22 9.91
C ASP A 701 -1.68 31.06 8.97
N VAL A 702 -0.81 30.71 8.01
CA VAL A 702 -1.06 29.67 7.00
C VAL A 702 0.12 28.69 6.88
N GLN A 703 -0.13 27.48 6.35
CA GLN A 703 0.95 26.61 5.88
C GLN A 703 1.50 27.15 4.56
N ILE A 704 2.82 27.20 4.41
CA ILE A 704 3.48 27.72 3.20
C ILE A 704 4.25 26.58 2.53
N ILE A 705 3.98 26.37 1.25
CA ILE A 705 4.72 25.48 0.37
C ILE A 705 5.37 26.36 -0.72
N PRO A 706 6.63 26.78 -0.53
CA PRO A 706 7.35 27.53 -1.55
C PRO A 706 7.63 26.63 -2.77
N CYS A 707 7.44 27.17 -3.96
CA CYS A 707 7.54 26.42 -5.22
C CYS A 707 8.12 27.30 -6.34
N ARG A 708 8.32 26.73 -7.53
CA ARG A 708 8.79 27.46 -8.73
C ARG A 708 7.63 28.11 -9.49
N GLY A 709 6.50 27.42 -9.53
CA GLY A 709 5.31 27.84 -10.26
C GLY A 709 4.08 27.06 -9.80
N VAL A 710 2.90 27.60 -10.10
CA VAL A 710 1.61 26.96 -9.84
C VAL A 710 0.73 27.11 -11.06
N TRP A 711 -0.02 26.05 -11.39
CA TRP A 711 -1.00 26.01 -12.47
C TRP A 711 -2.31 25.46 -11.95
N GLY A 712 -3.41 26.02 -12.44
CA GLY A 712 -4.76 25.56 -12.12
C GLY A 712 -5.28 24.56 -13.15
N ALA A 713 -6.61 24.39 -13.15
CA ALA A 713 -7.33 23.71 -14.21
C ALA A 713 -6.91 24.26 -15.58
N ASP A 714 -6.97 23.39 -16.59
CA ASP A 714 -6.65 23.71 -17.97
C ASP A 714 -5.19 24.13 -18.23
N GLY A 715 -4.28 23.96 -17.26
CA GLY A 715 -2.87 24.35 -17.40
C GLY A 715 -2.67 25.87 -17.39
N MET A 716 -3.61 26.63 -16.80
CA MET A 716 -3.47 28.08 -16.65
C MET A 716 -2.47 28.40 -15.55
N GLN A 717 -1.45 29.20 -15.84
CA GLN A 717 -0.48 29.66 -14.83
C GLN A 717 -1.15 30.59 -13.81
N LEU A 718 -0.78 30.42 -12.55
CA LEU A 718 -1.32 31.14 -11.39
C LEU A 718 -0.20 31.87 -10.64
N ALA A 719 -0.56 32.94 -9.93
CA ALA A 719 0.32 33.60 -8.96
C ALA A 719 0.50 32.76 -7.68
N GLY A 720 -0.52 31.95 -7.35
CA GLY A 720 -0.49 31.01 -6.25
C GLY A 720 -1.72 30.12 -6.23
N GLY A 721 -1.63 29.03 -5.49
CA GLY A 721 -2.74 28.12 -5.22
C GLY A 721 -3.00 28.02 -3.72
N VAL A 722 -4.26 27.88 -3.32
CA VAL A 722 -4.65 27.73 -1.93
C VAL A 722 -5.55 26.52 -1.78
N THR A 723 -5.26 25.67 -0.80
CA THR A 723 -6.21 24.65 -0.32
C THR A 723 -6.74 25.07 1.03
N LEU A 724 -8.07 25.18 1.15
CA LEU A 724 -8.76 25.55 2.37
C LEU A 724 -9.50 24.34 2.91
N HIS A 725 -9.25 23.96 4.16
CA HIS A 725 -9.94 22.87 4.84
C HIS A 725 -10.95 23.44 5.84
N TYR A 726 -12.22 23.13 5.61
CA TYR A 726 -13.35 23.48 6.46
C TYR A 726 -13.67 22.29 7.38
N GLU A 727 -14.05 22.56 8.63
CA GLU A 727 -14.69 21.54 9.46
C GLU A 727 -16.20 21.71 9.30
N GLY A 728 -16.93 20.59 9.20
CA GLY A 728 -18.34 20.56 8.80
C GLY A 728 -19.20 21.59 9.51
N VAL A 729 -19.83 22.47 8.72
CA VAL A 729 -20.86 23.43 9.16
C VAL A 729 -22.13 22.69 9.53
#